data_AF-A0A967M6M0-F1
#
_entry.id   AF-A0A967M6M0-F1
#
_cell.length_a   1.000
_cell.length_b   1.000
_cell.length_c   1.000
_cell.angle_alpha   90.00
_cell.angle_beta   90.00
_cell.angle_gamma   90.00
#
_symmetry.space_group_name_H-M   'P 1'
#
loop_
_entity.id
_entity.type
_entity.pdbx_description
1 polymer ?
#
loop_
_entity_poly.entity_id
_entity_poly.type
_entity_poly.pdbx_seq_one_letter_code
_entity_poly.pdbx_strand_id
1 'polypeptide(L)'
;NVGDMDPDLRAFYEYNSMHMEPWDGPAGIVLTDGRYAGCTLDRNGLRPARYVITKPGGGEAKGGDYSGCVITLASEIGVYDYDNADVIKKGRLKPGQMLAADTQTGELILPQDIDEQLKKAQPYKAWMKNALHLDSVLEGDPLCHQPMEQCELDTYQKLFQVSFEERDQVLRVLAEGGAEAIGSMGDDAPFPVMSRKVRSVYDNFRQQFAQVTNPPIDPIREQIVMSLETLFGSEKNLFEETADHAKRLIADSPVLSEGKFTQLLNHNEGDFAHEVIDLNYPLDFGLKNAIEDIAAKAVAAVKNGKVILILSDRAIAKDKMTVHAALATGAVHHRLIVEGERCNANIVVQTATARDPHHFAVLLGYGATAIYPYLAYEAINDMVRSGEITEQDTNKLGEKYRGGINKGLYKVMSKMGISSVASYRGSQLFEIVGLADEVVDLCFRATTSRVKGADFADLDGDAQQLVKLAWNPRKALEQGGLLKFVHGGEQHAYNPDVIKTIHKAVNSGDWNDYQEFAALVNDRPPMVLRDLLKLREDIEPIAIDEVEPDTELFKRFDTAAMSLGALSPEAHEALAIAMNRLGGRSNSGEGGEDPKRYADKTRFSKIKQIASGRFGVTPGYLVNAEVLQIKVAQGAKPGEGGQLPGHKVNDMIATLRYTRPGVPLISPPPHHDIYSIEDLAQLIFDLKQVNPDALVSVKLVAEPGVGTIAAGVAKAYADLITISGYDGGTAASPIASVKYAGSPWELGLSETHQVLRMNDLRGKVRVQADGGLKTGLDVIKAAILGAESFGFGTMPMVVL
;
A
#
# COMPACT_ATOMS: atom_id res chain seq x y z
N ASN A 1 -17.94 14.64 4.41
CA ASN A 1 -18.23 13.98 3.12
C ASN A 1 -19.69 13.58 2.87
N VAL A 2 -20.59 13.56 3.87
CA VAL A 2 -22.03 13.25 3.66
C VAL A 2 -22.86 14.50 3.86
N GLY A 3 -23.36 15.10 2.77
CA GLY A 3 -24.11 16.36 2.80
C GLY A 3 -25.54 16.27 3.37
N ASP A 4 -26.11 15.06 3.36
CA ASP A 4 -27.51 14.80 3.75
C ASP A 4 -27.66 14.36 5.22
N MET A 5 -26.57 14.37 6.00
CA MET A 5 -26.60 14.01 7.42
C MET A 5 -27.19 15.14 8.26
N ASP A 6 -27.99 14.77 9.28
CA ASP A 6 -28.49 15.70 10.29
C ASP A 6 -27.33 16.53 10.89
N PRO A 7 -27.41 17.89 10.93
CA PRO A 7 -26.30 18.72 11.37
C PRO A 7 -25.90 18.53 12.84
N ASP A 8 -26.82 18.16 13.71
CA ASP A 8 -26.51 17.92 15.13
C ASP A 8 -25.81 16.57 15.30
N LEU A 9 -26.24 15.55 14.54
CA LEU A 9 -25.54 14.26 14.48
C LEU A 9 -24.15 14.38 13.86
N ARG A 10 -24.01 15.19 12.81
CA ARG A 10 -22.71 15.49 12.22
C ARG A 10 -21.77 16.13 13.24
N ALA A 11 -22.25 17.08 14.03
CA ALA A 11 -21.46 17.72 15.07
C ALA A 11 -21.01 16.74 16.16
N PHE A 12 -21.84 15.75 16.52
CA PHE A 12 -21.43 14.66 17.42
C PHE A 12 -20.24 13.89 16.85
N TYR A 13 -20.30 13.47 15.58
CA TYR A 13 -19.21 12.71 14.96
C TYR A 13 -17.94 13.54 14.79
N GLU A 14 -18.05 14.80 14.34
CA GLU A 14 -16.90 15.71 14.21
C GLU A 14 -16.22 15.93 15.57
N TYR A 15 -16.98 16.18 16.63
CA TYR A 15 -16.44 16.33 17.99
C TYR A 15 -15.67 15.09 18.47
N ASN A 16 -16.24 13.90 18.30
CA ASN A 16 -15.61 12.65 18.74
C ASN A 16 -14.35 12.32 17.91
N SER A 17 -14.36 12.61 16.60
CA SER A 17 -13.20 12.37 15.74
C SER A 17 -11.96 13.20 16.12
N MET A 18 -12.12 14.24 16.95
CA MET A 18 -11.00 15.07 17.39
C MET A 18 -10.12 14.48 18.49
N HIS A 19 -10.56 13.39 19.13
CA HIS A 19 -9.95 12.85 20.36
C HIS A 19 -9.82 11.33 20.36
N MET A 20 -10.46 10.68 19.39
CA MET A 20 -10.39 9.24 19.18
C MET A 20 -10.30 8.99 17.69
N GLU A 21 -9.15 8.47 17.25
CA GLU A 21 -9.01 7.94 15.90
C GLU A 21 -9.88 6.68 15.72
N PRO A 22 -10.44 6.46 14.51
CA PRO A 22 -11.19 5.24 14.25
C PRO A 22 -10.34 3.99 14.39
N TRP A 23 -10.88 2.97 15.05
CA TRP A 23 -10.33 1.61 15.04
C TRP A 23 -10.90 0.90 13.82
N ASP A 24 -10.22 1.04 12.68
CA ASP A 24 -10.72 0.62 11.37
C ASP A 24 -10.53 -0.89 11.10
N GLY A 25 -11.23 -1.38 10.07
CA GLY A 25 -11.21 -2.77 9.62
C GLY A 25 -12.58 -3.45 9.65
N PRO A 26 -12.74 -4.62 9.01
CA PRO A 26 -14.01 -5.34 9.00
C PRO A 26 -14.44 -5.73 10.42
N ALA A 27 -15.60 -5.25 10.87
CA ALA A 27 -16.08 -5.55 12.20
C ALA A 27 -17.60 -5.73 12.22
N GLY A 28 -18.03 -6.89 12.70
CA GLY A 28 -19.38 -7.12 13.20
C GLY A 28 -19.29 -7.40 14.69
N ILE A 29 -19.63 -6.42 15.51
CA ILE A 29 -19.42 -6.48 16.96
C ILE A 29 -20.76 -6.76 17.63
N VAL A 30 -20.78 -7.77 18.49
CA VAL A 30 -21.88 -8.00 19.45
C VAL A 30 -21.32 -7.68 20.84
N LEU A 31 -21.98 -6.80 21.58
CA LEU A 31 -21.48 -6.23 22.84
C LEU A 31 -22.54 -6.22 23.92
N THR A 32 -22.10 -6.21 25.18
CA THR A 32 -22.95 -5.95 26.33
C THR A 32 -22.18 -5.30 27.47
N ASP A 33 -22.81 -4.37 28.16
CA ASP A 33 -22.31 -3.79 29.42
C ASP A 33 -23.04 -4.35 30.66
N GLY A 34 -23.87 -5.40 30.46
CA GLY A 34 -24.73 -5.99 31.48
C GLY A 34 -26.14 -5.40 31.55
N ARG A 35 -26.38 -4.21 31.00
CA ARG A 35 -27.72 -3.63 30.83
C ARG A 35 -28.15 -3.64 29.36
N TYR A 36 -27.32 -3.14 28.47
CA TYR A 36 -27.57 -3.13 27.04
C TYR A 36 -26.95 -4.36 26.39
N ALA A 37 -27.68 -4.98 25.48
CA ALA A 37 -27.17 -5.97 24.55
C ALA A 37 -27.25 -5.38 23.14
N GLY A 38 -26.11 -5.18 22.49
CA GLY A 38 -26.03 -4.44 21.24
C GLY A 38 -25.27 -5.15 20.14
N CYS A 39 -25.50 -4.71 18.91
CA CYS A 39 -24.72 -5.10 17.75
C CYS A 39 -24.43 -3.86 16.90
N THR A 40 -23.19 -3.71 16.45
CA THR A 40 -22.76 -2.62 15.56
C THR A 40 -21.87 -3.14 14.44
N LEU A 41 -21.84 -2.42 13.32
CA LEU A 41 -20.95 -2.68 12.20
C LEU A 41 -19.89 -1.58 12.06
N ASP A 42 -18.77 -1.96 11.47
CA ASP A 42 -17.77 -1.00 11.02
C ASP A 42 -18.36 0.02 10.02
N ARG A 43 -17.63 1.11 9.81
CA ARG A 43 -18.04 2.24 8.96
C ARG A 43 -18.31 1.89 7.49
N ASN A 44 -17.76 0.78 7.01
CA ASN A 44 -17.90 0.30 5.63
C ASN A 44 -18.89 -0.89 5.55
N GLY A 45 -19.29 -1.46 6.69
CA GLY A 45 -20.22 -2.60 6.78
C GLY A 45 -19.66 -3.85 6.11
N LEU A 46 -18.38 -4.15 6.37
CA LEU A 46 -17.62 -5.21 5.69
C LEU A 46 -17.91 -6.60 6.25
N ARG A 47 -18.60 -6.71 7.39
CA ARG A 47 -19.14 -7.98 7.91
C ARG A 47 -20.66 -7.99 7.86
N PRO A 48 -21.28 -9.15 7.59
CA PRO A 48 -22.73 -9.25 7.59
C PRO A 48 -23.27 -9.30 9.03
N ALA A 49 -24.35 -8.55 9.29
CA ALA A 49 -25.15 -8.67 10.50
C ALA A 49 -26.64 -8.63 10.14
N ARG A 50 -27.33 -9.74 10.36
CA ARG A 50 -28.75 -9.96 10.10
C ARG A 50 -29.49 -10.12 11.41
N TYR A 51 -30.74 -9.65 11.45
CA TYR A 51 -31.60 -9.86 12.60
C TYR A 51 -33.00 -10.33 12.22
N VAL A 52 -33.58 -11.13 13.10
CA VAL A 52 -34.96 -11.60 13.04
C VAL A 52 -35.63 -11.26 14.37
N ILE A 53 -36.81 -10.65 14.31
CA ILE A 53 -37.64 -10.36 15.49
C ILE A 53 -38.87 -11.25 15.41
N THR A 54 -39.14 -11.97 16.51
CA THR A 54 -40.25 -12.91 16.63
C THR A 54 -41.18 -12.55 17.78
N LYS A 55 -42.44 -12.96 17.67
CA LYS A 55 -43.50 -12.67 18.66
C LYS A 55 -43.16 -13.19 20.06
N PRO A 56 -43.65 -12.53 21.12
CA PRO A 56 -43.74 -13.15 22.44
C PRO A 56 -44.73 -14.32 22.33
N GLY A 57 -44.25 -15.57 22.37
CA GLY A 57 -45.06 -16.81 22.47
C GLY A 57 -46.52 -16.74 21.98
N GLY A 58 -46.75 -16.50 20.68
CA GLY A 58 -48.07 -16.56 20.04
C GLY A 58 -48.95 -15.29 20.04
N GLY A 59 -48.49 -14.14 20.55
CA GLY A 59 -49.25 -12.87 20.56
C GLY A 59 -49.01 -11.94 19.37
N GLU A 60 -49.98 -11.08 19.02
CA GLU A 60 -49.81 -10.04 17.99
C GLU A 60 -48.91 -8.89 18.47
N ALA A 61 -47.86 -8.57 17.72
CA ALA A 61 -47.07 -7.36 17.93
C ALA A 61 -47.84 -6.13 17.47
N LYS A 62 -48.00 -5.13 18.34
CA LYS A 62 -48.59 -3.83 17.99
C LYS A 62 -47.52 -2.93 17.40
N GLY A 63 -47.83 -2.29 16.27
CA GLY A 63 -46.85 -1.61 15.41
C GLY A 63 -45.84 -0.73 16.14
N GLY A 64 -44.57 -1.12 16.07
CA GLY A 64 -43.42 -0.38 16.61
C GLY A 64 -43.02 -0.76 18.04
N ASP A 65 -43.86 -1.49 18.78
CA ASP A 65 -43.57 -1.97 20.12
C ASP A 65 -43.06 -3.41 20.08
N TYR A 66 -41.79 -3.61 20.41
CA TYR A 66 -41.14 -4.92 20.46
C TYR A 66 -41.04 -5.49 21.88
N SER A 67 -41.79 -4.93 22.85
CA SER A 67 -41.81 -5.42 24.23
C SER A 67 -42.18 -6.91 24.29
N GLY A 68 -41.33 -7.71 24.95
CA GLY A 68 -41.51 -9.16 25.08
C GLY A 68 -41.19 -9.97 23.80
N CYS A 69 -40.84 -9.33 22.68
CA CYS A 69 -40.39 -10.02 21.48
C CYS A 69 -38.99 -10.61 21.70
N VAL A 70 -38.65 -11.66 20.94
CA VAL A 70 -37.30 -12.20 20.91
C VAL A 70 -36.61 -11.70 19.66
N ILE A 71 -35.47 -11.02 19.85
CA ILE A 71 -34.55 -10.67 18.76
C ILE A 71 -33.42 -11.68 18.69
N THR A 72 -33.14 -12.17 17.49
CA THR A 72 -31.93 -12.94 17.22
C THR A 72 -31.09 -12.22 16.19
N LEU A 73 -29.82 -12.02 16.53
CA LEU A 73 -28.79 -11.38 15.71
C LEU A 73 -27.73 -12.42 15.36
N ALA A 74 -27.36 -12.49 14.09
CA ALA A 74 -26.34 -13.40 13.59
C ALA A 74 -25.71 -12.89 12.30
N SER A 75 -24.55 -13.45 11.95
CA SER A 75 -23.86 -13.14 10.69
C SER A 75 -24.69 -13.55 9.46
N GLU A 76 -25.45 -14.63 9.57
CA GLU A 76 -26.30 -15.16 8.50
C GLU A 76 -27.77 -15.29 8.93
N ILE A 77 -28.64 -15.47 7.94
CA ILE A 77 -30.05 -15.81 8.18
C ILE A 77 -30.24 -17.32 8.12
N GLY A 78 -31.14 -17.86 8.95
CA GLY A 78 -31.42 -19.30 8.99
C GLY A 78 -30.60 -20.08 10.02
N VAL A 79 -29.89 -19.39 10.93
CA VAL A 79 -29.13 -20.02 12.03
C VAL A 79 -29.98 -20.61 13.15
N TYR A 80 -31.28 -20.31 13.17
CA TYR A 80 -32.23 -20.81 14.16
C TYR A 80 -33.57 -21.10 13.47
N ASP A 81 -34.25 -22.13 13.96
CA ASP A 81 -35.47 -22.68 13.36
C ASP A 81 -36.71 -21.95 13.91
N TYR A 82 -37.03 -20.80 13.33
CA TYR A 82 -38.25 -20.05 13.66
C TYR A 82 -39.43 -20.53 12.83
N ASP A 83 -40.63 -20.59 13.41
CA ASP A 83 -41.85 -20.66 12.61
C ASP A 83 -42.02 -19.34 11.84
N ASN A 84 -42.23 -19.43 10.52
CA ASN A 84 -42.47 -18.26 9.68
C ASN A 84 -43.71 -17.46 10.15
N ALA A 85 -44.68 -18.08 10.82
CA ALA A 85 -45.85 -17.41 11.39
C ALA A 85 -45.52 -16.49 12.59
N ASP A 86 -44.37 -16.72 13.25
CA ASP A 86 -43.91 -15.97 14.41
C ASP A 86 -42.99 -14.80 14.05
N VAL A 87 -42.49 -14.76 12.81
CA VAL A 87 -41.60 -13.69 12.35
C VAL A 87 -42.38 -12.39 12.15
N ILE A 88 -42.01 -11.36 12.91
CA ILE A 88 -42.53 -10.00 12.77
C ILE A 88 -41.71 -9.23 11.74
N LYS A 89 -40.38 -9.31 11.83
CA LYS A 89 -39.47 -8.52 11.00
C LYS A 89 -38.16 -9.26 10.76
N LYS A 90 -37.66 -9.13 9.53
CA LYS A 90 -36.30 -9.51 9.14
C LYS A 90 -35.57 -8.26 8.68
N GLY A 91 -34.34 -8.07 9.13
CA GLY A 91 -33.55 -6.89 8.81
C GLY A 91 -32.05 -7.16 8.77
N ARG A 92 -31.30 -6.08 8.52
CA ARG A 92 -29.84 -6.08 8.54
C ARG A 92 -29.32 -4.73 9.04
N LEU A 93 -28.13 -4.72 9.62
CA LEU A 93 -27.39 -3.49 9.85
C LEU A 93 -26.73 -3.02 8.55
N LYS A 94 -26.67 -1.70 8.37
CA LYS A 94 -25.92 -1.03 7.28
C LYS A 94 -24.59 -0.49 7.83
N PRO A 95 -23.68 0.01 6.98
CA PRO A 95 -22.40 0.55 7.44
C PRO A 95 -22.57 1.59 8.55
N GLY A 96 -21.78 1.44 9.63
CA GLY A 96 -21.80 2.32 10.82
C GLY A 96 -23.05 2.26 11.69
N GLN A 97 -24.04 1.40 11.39
CA GLN A 97 -25.27 1.33 12.18
C GLN A 97 -25.11 0.44 13.42
N MET A 98 -25.76 0.86 14.49
CA MET A 98 -25.90 0.10 15.73
C MET A 98 -27.38 -0.22 16.02
N LEU A 99 -27.62 -1.34 16.69
CA LEU A 99 -28.90 -1.74 17.26
C LEU A 99 -28.67 -2.21 18.69
N ALA A 100 -29.53 -1.85 19.63
CA ALA A 100 -29.39 -2.27 21.03
C ALA A 100 -30.73 -2.68 21.65
N ALA A 101 -30.69 -3.58 22.61
CA ALA A 101 -31.81 -3.90 23.49
C ALA A 101 -31.44 -3.51 24.92
N ASP A 102 -32.28 -2.72 25.58
CA ASP A 102 -32.17 -2.44 27.01
C ASP A 102 -32.83 -3.59 27.79
N THR A 103 -32.02 -4.42 28.43
CA THR A 103 -32.50 -5.60 29.15
C THR A 103 -33.26 -5.25 30.44
N GLN A 104 -33.16 -4.01 30.94
CA GLN A 104 -33.93 -3.57 32.11
C GLN A 104 -35.33 -3.11 31.74
N THR A 105 -35.48 -2.36 30.64
CA THR A 105 -36.78 -1.82 30.20
C THR A 105 -37.49 -2.75 29.20
N GLY A 106 -36.75 -3.64 28.53
CA GLY A 106 -37.24 -4.47 27.44
C GLY A 106 -37.36 -3.72 26.11
N GLU A 107 -36.83 -2.50 26.01
CA GLU A 107 -36.90 -1.66 24.82
C GLU A 107 -35.87 -2.07 23.77
N LEU A 108 -36.31 -2.17 22.51
CA LEU A 108 -35.43 -2.31 21.37
C LEU A 108 -35.16 -0.93 20.76
N ILE A 109 -33.91 -0.49 20.84
CA ILE A 109 -33.43 0.80 20.36
C ILE A 109 -32.89 0.63 18.93
N LEU A 110 -33.61 1.16 17.95
CA LEU A 110 -33.26 1.07 16.53
C LEU A 110 -32.13 2.06 16.18
N PRO A 111 -31.44 1.89 15.04
CA PRO A 111 -30.33 2.78 14.66
C PRO A 111 -30.70 4.27 14.70
N GLN A 112 -31.89 4.63 14.24
CA GLN A 112 -32.36 6.02 14.25
C GLN A 112 -32.58 6.56 15.66
N ASP A 113 -33.02 5.70 16.59
CA ASP A 113 -33.25 6.08 17.99
C ASP A 113 -31.91 6.31 18.69
N ILE A 114 -30.89 5.51 18.38
CA ILE A 114 -29.50 5.70 18.85
C ILE A 114 -28.95 7.03 18.33
N ASP A 115 -29.05 7.29 17.02
CA ASP A 115 -28.59 8.55 16.43
C ASP A 115 -29.26 9.77 17.09
N GLU A 116 -30.56 9.68 17.39
CA GLU A 116 -31.33 10.73 18.05
C GLU A 116 -30.89 10.95 19.51
N GLN A 117 -30.56 9.88 20.24
CA GLN A 117 -30.02 9.96 21.59
C GLN A 117 -28.61 10.58 21.59
N LEU A 118 -27.73 10.12 20.71
CA LEU A 118 -26.34 10.57 20.63
C LEU A 118 -26.25 12.07 20.32
N LYS A 119 -26.97 12.56 19.31
CA LYS A 119 -26.90 13.98 18.93
C LYS A 119 -27.47 14.93 19.99
N LYS A 120 -28.32 14.43 20.90
CA LYS A 120 -28.93 15.19 22.01
C LYS A 120 -28.18 15.07 23.32
N ALA A 121 -27.18 14.19 23.42
CA ALA A 121 -26.47 13.93 24.67
C ALA A 121 -25.77 15.17 25.22
N GLN A 122 -25.14 15.96 24.33
CA GLN A 122 -24.47 17.22 24.66
C GLN A 122 -24.70 18.27 23.57
N PRO A 123 -24.46 19.57 23.82
CA PRO A 123 -24.59 20.61 22.82
C PRO A 123 -23.38 20.67 21.86
N TYR A 124 -23.03 19.55 21.22
CA TYR A 124 -21.82 19.42 20.37
C TYR A 124 -21.72 20.50 19.31
N LYS A 125 -22.83 20.83 18.63
CA LYS A 125 -22.87 21.90 17.62
C LYS A 125 -22.52 23.29 18.17
N ALA A 126 -22.82 23.55 19.44
CA ALA A 126 -22.41 24.80 20.08
C ALA A 126 -20.91 24.77 20.41
N TRP A 127 -20.39 23.63 20.88
CA TRP A 127 -18.96 23.45 21.18
C TRP A 127 -18.09 23.53 19.93
N MET A 128 -18.52 22.93 18.82
CA MET A 128 -17.82 22.94 17.53
C MET A 128 -17.56 24.34 16.96
N LYS A 129 -18.24 25.38 17.45
CA LYS A 129 -17.92 26.78 17.09
C LYS A 129 -16.55 27.25 17.60
N ASN A 130 -15.96 26.51 18.55
CA ASN A 130 -14.62 26.78 19.08
C ASN A 130 -13.51 26.19 18.20
N ALA A 131 -13.85 25.34 17.22
CA ALA A 131 -12.90 24.79 16.27
C ALA A 131 -12.45 25.88 15.29
N LEU A 132 -11.15 25.89 14.99
CA LEU A 132 -10.54 26.80 14.04
C LEU A 132 -10.16 26.02 12.78
N HIS A 133 -10.31 26.62 11.61
CA HIS A 133 -9.96 26.00 10.34
C HIS A 133 -8.78 26.73 9.68
N LEU A 134 -7.85 25.96 9.13
CA LEU A 134 -6.82 26.45 8.23
C LEU A 134 -7.42 26.55 6.83
N ASP A 135 -7.96 27.72 6.50
CA ASP A 135 -8.68 27.95 5.26
C ASP A 135 -7.74 28.29 4.10
N SER A 136 -8.15 27.94 2.88
CA SER A 136 -7.48 28.44 1.67
C SER A 136 -7.70 29.95 1.53
N VAL A 137 -6.64 30.69 1.17
CA VAL A 137 -6.68 32.15 1.04
C VAL A 137 -7.42 32.55 -0.23
N LEU A 138 -8.33 33.53 -0.14
CA LEU A 138 -9.16 34.02 -1.27
C LEU A 138 -8.35 34.60 -2.44
N GLU A 139 -7.16 35.14 -2.18
CA GLU A 139 -6.26 35.73 -3.19
C GLU A 139 -5.37 34.70 -3.90
N GLY A 140 -5.57 33.41 -3.60
CA GLY A 140 -4.71 32.31 -4.06
C GLY A 140 -3.56 32.03 -3.10
N ASP A 141 -3.02 30.82 -3.18
CA ASP A 141 -1.96 30.34 -2.29
C ASP A 141 -0.68 30.08 -3.10
N PRO A 142 0.32 30.99 -3.06
CA PRO A 142 1.52 30.85 -3.86
C PRO A 142 2.28 29.59 -3.46
N LEU A 143 3.03 29.01 -4.42
CA LEU A 143 3.85 27.82 -4.15
C LEU A 143 4.88 28.06 -3.02
N CYS A 144 5.40 29.28 -2.93
CA CYS A 144 6.31 29.72 -1.87
C CYS A 144 6.18 31.24 -1.68
N HIS A 145 6.49 31.74 -0.49
CA HIS A 145 6.48 33.18 -0.22
C HIS A 145 7.54 33.94 -1.04
N GLN A 146 8.76 33.39 -1.12
CA GLN A 146 9.85 33.90 -1.95
C GLN A 146 10.60 32.73 -2.59
N PRO A 147 10.57 32.61 -3.94
CA PRO A 147 11.29 31.55 -4.64
C PRO A 147 12.80 31.66 -4.42
N MET A 148 13.46 30.51 -4.32
CA MET A 148 14.92 30.44 -4.21
C MET A 148 15.61 30.92 -5.49
N GLU A 149 16.76 31.56 -5.32
CA GLU A 149 17.68 31.86 -6.42
C GLU A 149 18.25 30.56 -7.00
N GLN A 150 18.54 30.53 -8.31
CA GLN A 150 18.92 29.30 -9.02
C GLN A 150 20.11 28.58 -8.37
N CYS A 151 21.18 29.30 -8.04
CA CYS A 151 22.39 28.71 -7.45
C CYS A 151 22.13 28.09 -6.07
N GLU A 152 21.22 28.68 -5.30
CA GLU A 152 20.77 28.14 -4.03
C GLU A 152 19.96 26.87 -4.28
N LEU A 153 18.92 26.94 -5.13
CA LEU A 153 18.06 25.81 -5.46
C LEU A 153 18.86 24.60 -5.97
N ASP A 154 19.84 24.80 -6.86
CA ASP A 154 20.71 23.74 -7.36
C ASP A 154 21.47 23.02 -6.23
N THR A 155 21.86 23.76 -5.19
CA THR A 155 22.52 23.19 -4.02
C THR A 155 21.55 22.32 -3.21
N TYR A 156 20.32 22.80 -2.95
CA TYR A 156 19.29 22.01 -2.27
C TYR A 156 18.94 20.76 -3.07
N GLN A 157 18.69 20.91 -4.38
CA GLN A 157 18.34 19.80 -5.25
C GLN A 157 19.41 18.70 -5.22
N LYS A 158 20.70 19.07 -5.29
CA LYS A 158 21.80 18.09 -5.18
C LYS A 158 21.88 17.46 -3.79
N LEU A 159 21.74 18.23 -2.72
CA LEU A 159 21.82 17.72 -1.35
C LEU A 159 20.69 16.72 -1.05
N PHE A 160 19.49 17.03 -1.50
CA PHE A 160 18.29 16.22 -1.28
C PHE A 160 17.97 15.26 -2.44
N GLN A 161 18.95 15.02 -3.30
CA GLN A 161 18.94 14.02 -4.38
C GLN A 161 17.80 14.18 -5.39
N VAL A 162 17.34 15.42 -5.61
CA VAL A 162 16.44 15.70 -6.73
C VAL A 162 17.20 15.41 -8.01
N SER A 163 16.58 14.67 -8.93
CA SER A 163 17.15 14.34 -10.23
C SER A 163 16.28 14.87 -11.36
N PHE A 164 16.83 14.96 -12.56
CA PHE A 164 16.02 15.29 -13.74
C PHE A 164 14.90 14.26 -13.95
N GLU A 165 15.17 12.97 -13.72
CA GLU A 165 14.15 11.92 -13.79
C GLU A 165 12.98 12.16 -12.81
N GLU A 166 13.26 12.54 -11.56
CA GLU A 166 12.22 12.84 -10.57
C GLU A 166 11.42 14.10 -10.94
N ARG A 167 12.10 15.17 -11.39
CA ARG A 167 11.45 16.39 -11.87
C ARG A 167 10.46 16.09 -13.00
N ASP A 168 10.93 15.37 -14.02
CA ASP A 168 10.22 15.10 -15.26
C ASP A 168 9.08 14.10 -15.10
N GLN A 169 9.33 12.99 -14.39
CA GLN A 169 8.39 11.86 -14.31
C GLN A 169 7.56 11.83 -13.03
N VAL A 170 7.92 12.58 -11.98
CA VAL A 170 7.18 12.59 -10.71
C VAL A 170 6.57 13.97 -10.46
N LEU A 171 7.40 15.00 -10.26
CA LEU A 171 6.93 16.32 -9.86
C LEU A 171 6.10 17.00 -10.95
N ARG A 172 6.57 17.02 -12.20
CA ARG A 172 5.84 17.61 -13.32
C ARG A 172 4.49 16.93 -13.54
N VAL A 173 4.46 15.59 -13.52
CA VAL A 173 3.22 14.82 -13.71
C VAL A 173 2.19 15.12 -12.62
N LEU A 174 2.63 15.22 -11.36
CA LEU A 174 1.76 15.61 -10.25
C LEU A 174 1.25 17.05 -10.40
N ALA A 175 2.12 17.99 -10.76
CA ALA A 175 1.77 19.40 -10.90
C ALA A 175 0.83 19.67 -12.10
N GLU A 176 1.05 19.00 -13.24
CA GLU A 176 0.24 19.19 -14.46
C GLU A 176 -1.05 18.35 -14.43
N GLY A 177 -0.97 17.10 -13.98
CA GLY A 177 -2.06 16.12 -14.04
C GLY A 177 -2.89 15.99 -12.78
N GLY A 178 -2.37 16.41 -11.62
CA GLY A 178 -3.04 16.22 -10.33
C GLY A 178 -3.27 14.75 -9.96
N ALA A 179 -2.37 13.87 -10.42
CA ALA A 179 -2.34 12.44 -10.17
C ALA A 179 -0.90 11.93 -10.33
N GLU A 180 -0.58 10.83 -9.65
CA GLU A 180 0.75 10.21 -9.78
C GLU A 180 0.99 9.65 -11.18
N ALA A 181 2.27 9.55 -11.54
CA ALA A 181 2.68 8.90 -12.77
C ALA A 181 2.36 7.40 -12.77
N ILE A 182 1.88 6.93 -13.91
CA ILE A 182 1.64 5.52 -14.21
C ILE A 182 2.81 5.02 -15.06
N GLY A 183 3.46 3.96 -14.59
CA GLY A 183 4.51 3.23 -15.29
C GLY A 183 4.09 1.81 -15.66
N SER A 184 5.07 1.05 -16.13
CA SER A 184 4.94 -0.36 -16.49
C SER A 184 6.22 -1.11 -16.13
N MET A 185 6.23 -2.43 -16.33
CA MET A 185 7.28 -3.36 -15.89
C MET A 185 7.39 -3.49 -14.36
N GLY A 186 8.28 -4.36 -13.89
CA GLY A 186 8.52 -4.57 -12.46
C GLY A 186 9.66 -3.68 -11.95
N ASP A 187 9.83 -3.63 -10.63
CA ASP A 187 11.01 -3.00 -10.05
C ASP A 187 12.21 -3.93 -10.13
N ASP A 188 13.16 -3.58 -10.99
CA ASP A 188 14.37 -4.38 -11.24
C ASP A 188 15.66 -3.66 -10.81
N ALA A 189 15.52 -2.57 -10.05
CA ALA A 189 16.61 -1.87 -9.38
C ALA A 189 17.00 -2.60 -8.07
N PRO A 190 18.23 -2.41 -7.56
CA PRO A 190 18.66 -3.00 -6.30
C PRO A 190 17.97 -2.32 -5.10
N PHE A 191 17.83 -3.05 -3.98
CA PHE A 191 17.48 -2.41 -2.71
C PHE A 191 18.54 -1.39 -2.27
N PRO A 192 18.20 -0.39 -1.46
CA PRO A 192 19.14 0.65 -1.04
C PRO A 192 20.46 0.11 -0.47
N VAL A 193 20.39 -0.86 0.43
CA VAL A 193 21.56 -1.52 1.04
C VAL A 193 22.47 -2.24 0.04
N MET A 194 21.98 -2.55 -1.17
CA MET A 194 22.74 -3.18 -2.25
C MET A 194 23.04 -2.20 -3.41
N SER A 195 22.54 -0.96 -3.33
CA SER A 195 22.80 0.05 -4.35
C SER A 195 24.24 0.55 -4.26
N ARG A 196 24.78 0.97 -5.41
CA ARG A 196 26.06 1.67 -5.52
C ARG A 196 25.90 3.18 -5.61
N LYS A 197 24.65 3.66 -5.61
CA LYS A 197 24.28 5.07 -5.56
C LYS A 197 23.77 5.35 -4.15
N VAL A 198 23.94 6.58 -3.69
CA VAL A 198 23.24 7.03 -2.48
C VAL A 198 21.74 6.99 -2.79
N ARG A 199 20.96 6.48 -1.83
CA ARG A 199 19.52 6.28 -1.95
C ARG A 199 18.78 7.04 -0.86
N SER A 200 17.51 7.32 -1.09
CA SER A 200 16.68 7.96 -0.07
C SER A 200 16.42 6.98 1.07
N VAL A 201 16.36 7.46 2.31
CA VAL A 201 15.98 6.63 3.45
C VAL A 201 14.57 6.06 3.25
N TYR A 202 13.67 6.79 2.56
CA TYR A 202 12.33 6.32 2.22
C TYR A 202 12.33 5.01 1.42
N ASP A 203 13.34 4.75 0.59
CA ASP A 203 13.41 3.56 -0.26
C ASP A 203 13.55 2.24 0.54
N ASN A 204 13.92 2.33 1.83
CA ASN A 204 14.05 1.16 2.71
C ASN A 204 12.70 0.68 3.24
N PHE A 205 11.62 1.46 3.06
CA PHE A 205 10.29 1.16 3.58
C PHE A 205 9.39 0.56 2.50
N ARG A 206 8.91 -0.65 2.74
CA ARG A 206 7.94 -1.33 1.88
C ARG A 206 6.56 -1.19 2.49
N GLN A 207 5.63 -0.57 1.76
CA GLN A 207 4.23 -0.42 2.16
C GLN A 207 3.60 -1.80 2.36
N GLN A 208 3.02 -2.03 3.53
CA GLN A 208 2.19 -3.20 3.79
C GLN A 208 0.81 -3.05 3.15
N PHE A 209 0.14 -4.17 2.91
CA PHE A 209 -1.17 -4.19 2.28
C PHE A 209 -2.01 -5.35 2.84
N ALA A 210 -3.32 -5.24 2.68
CA ALA A 210 -4.24 -6.29 3.10
C ALA A 210 -4.31 -7.37 2.03
N GLN A 211 -4.26 -8.63 2.47
CA GLN A 211 -4.55 -9.79 1.63
C GLN A 211 -5.24 -10.87 2.45
N VAL A 212 -6.43 -11.27 2.00
CA VAL A 212 -7.30 -12.30 2.61
C VAL A 212 -7.91 -11.92 3.97
N THR A 213 -7.10 -11.54 4.96
CA THR A 213 -7.56 -11.29 6.34
C THR A 213 -8.60 -10.17 6.45
N ASN A 214 -8.42 -9.15 5.62
CA ASN A 214 -9.29 -7.99 5.47
C ASN A 214 -9.15 -7.48 4.02
N PRO A 215 -10.13 -6.73 3.50
CA PRO A 215 -10.07 -6.18 2.16
C PRO A 215 -9.41 -4.79 2.13
N PRO A 216 -8.71 -4.44 1.04
CA PRO A 216 -8.44 -3.03 0.73
C PRO A 216 -9.74 -2.28 0.38
N ILE A 217 -9.70 -0.94 0.44
CA ILE A 217 -10.82 -0.05 0.05
C ILE A 217 -10.58 0.51 -1.36
N ASP A 218 -11.64 0.88 -2.08
CA ASP A 218 -11.52 1.61 -3.35
C ASP A 218 -11.36 3.13 -3.12
N PRO A 219 -10.15 3.71 -3.26
CA PRO A 219 -9.90 5.12 -2.92
C PRO A 219 -10.49 6.10 -3.94
N ILE A 220 -11.10 5.60 -5.03
CA ILE A 220 -11.71 6.41 -6.08
C ILE A 220 -13.23 6.36 -5.95
N ARG A 221 -13.80 5.16 -5.87
CA ARG A 221 -15.26 4.93 -5.87
C ARG A 221 -15.87 5.07 -4.48
N GLU A 222 -15.10 4.72 -3.45
CA GLU A 222 -15.53 4.73 -2.05
C GLU A 222 -14.84 5.87 -1.28
N GLN A 223 -14.25 6.85 -1.97
CA GLN A 223 -13.54 7.97 -1.36
C GLN A 223 -14.39 8.72 -0.30
N ILE A 224 -15.72 8.70 -0.42
CA ILE A 224 -16.64 9.34 0.53
C ILE A 224 -16.44 8.86 1.97
N VAL A 225 -16.02 7.61 2.17
CA VAL A 225 -15.75 7.06 3.51
C VAL A 225 -14.36 7.43 4.02
N MET A 226 -13.46 7.90 3.16
CA MET A 226 -12.08 8.20 3.52
C MET A 226 -11.89 9.66 3.97
N SER A 227 -10.87 9.92 4.79
CA SER A 227 -10.50 11.27 5.23
C SER A 227 -8.98 11.44 5.39
N LEU A 228 -8.48 12.57 4.90
CA LEU A 228 -7.14 13.08 5.18
C LEU A 228 -7.16 14.27 6.15
N GLU A 229 -8.30 14.54 6.79
CA GLU A 229 -8.38 15.62 7.78
C GLU A 229 -7.39 15.39 8.92
N THR A 230 -6.70 16.45 9.30
CA THR A 230 -5.73 16.45 10.40
C THR A 230 -5.99 17.58 11.35
N LEU A 231 -5.62 17.36 12.61
CA LEU A 231 -5.95 18.22 13.73
C LEU A 231 -4.67 18.61 14.47
N PHE A 232 -4.63 19.85 14.98
CA PHE A 232 -3.59 20.36 15.84
C PHE A 232 -4.18 20.83 17.17
N GLY A 233 -3.35 20.77 18.21
CA GLY A 233 -3.71 20.98 19.62
C GLY A 233 -3.36 19.75 20.46
N SER A 234 -3.34 19.94 21.78
CA SER A 234 -3.14 18.86 22.75
C SER A 234 -4.35 17.94 22.86
N GLU A 235 -4.11 16.64 22.96
CA GLU A 235 -5.14 15.67 23.33
C GLU A 235 -5.68 15.94 24.73
N LYS A 236 -6.97 15.70 24.92
CA LYS A 236 -7.69 15.89 26.18
C LYS A 236 -8.15 14.54 26.74
N ASN A 237 -8.73 14.55 27.94
CA ASN A 237 -9.17 13.34 28.61
C ASN A 237 -10.34 12.67 27.85
N LEU A 238 -10.10 11.48 27.31
CA LEU A 238 -11.07 10.71 26.55
C LEU A 238 -12.40 10.43 27.30
N PHE A 239 -12.39 10.39 28.63
CA PHE A 239 -13.56 10.03 29.44
C PHE A 239 -14.43 11.23 29.82
N GLU A 240 -14.06 12.44 29.43
CA GLU A 240 -14.80 13.66 29.73
C GLU A 240 -15.27 14.35 28.45
N GLU A 241 -16.53 14.76 28.42
CA GLU A 241 -17.09 15.51 27.29
C GLU A 241 -17.26 16.97 27.68
N THR A 242 -16.36 17.84 27.21
CA THR A 242 -16.39 19.28 27.49
C THR A 242 -16.21 20.13 26.24
N ALA A 243 -16.53 21.43 26.32
CA ALA A 243 -16.35 22.38 25.22
C ALA A 243 -14.88 22.58 24.80
N ASP A 244 -13.93 22.34 25.71
CA ASP A 244 -12.49 22.54 25.46
C ASP A 244 -11.92 21.52 24.47
N HIS A 245 -12.53 20.35 24.39
CA HIS A 245 -12.20 19.32 23.40
C HIS A 245 -12.37 19.85 21.97
N ALA A 246 -13.40 20.68 21.72
CA ALA A 246 -13.63 21.26 20.40
C ALA A 246 -12.59 22.32 19.99
N LYS A 247 -11.70 22.76 20.89
CA LYS A 247 -10.68 23.77 20.60
C LYS A 247 -9.48 23.16 19.88
N ARG A 248 -9.69 22.82 18.61
CA ARG A 248 -8.65 22.30 17.70
C ARG A 248 -8.48 23.21 16.50
N LEU A 249 -7.31 23.13 15.89
CA LEU A 249 -7.05 23.72 14.59
C LEU A 249 -7.11 22.60 13.54
N ILE A 250 -7.95 22.76 12.52
CA ILE A 250 -8.30 21.73 11.55
C ILE A 250 -7.68 22.06 10.19
N ALA A 251 -7.03 21.09 9.58
CA ALA A 251 -6.67 21.11 8.16
C ALA A 251 -7.33 19.94 7.43
N ASP A 252 -7.80 20.21 6.22
CA ASP A 252 -8.43 19.24 5.31
C ASP A 252 -7.47 18.16 4.76
N SER A 253 -6.16 18.37 4.88
CA SER A 253 -5.10 17.47 4.42
C SER A 253 -3.84 17.64 5.28
N PRO A 254 -3.03 16.59 5.47
CA PRO A 254 -1.71 16.72 6.07
C PRO A 254 -0.69 17.39 5.14
N VAL A 255 -1.01 17.63 3.86
CA VAL A 255 -0.10 18.26 2.89
C VAL A 255 -0.35 19.76 2.88
N LEU A 256 0.51 20.49 3.57
CA LEU A 256 0.35 21.93 3.75
C LEU A 256 0.81 22.70 2.50
N SER A 257 0.03 23.72 2.15
CA SER A 257 0.46 24.79 1.26
C SER A 257 1.22 25.88 2.04
N GLU A 258 1.82 26.83 1.33
CA GLU A 258 2.53 27.95 1.95
C GLU A 258 1.59 28.78 2.83
N GLY A 259 0.40 29.09 2.34
CA GLY A 259 -0.62 29.84 3.06
C GLY A 259 -1.08 29.13 4.33
N LYS A 260 -1.39 27.82 4.25
CA LYS A 260 -1.80 27.03 5.43
C LYS A 260 -0.66 26.88 6.44
N PHE A 261 0.57 26.69 5.98
CA PHE A 261 1.73 26.64 6.87
C PHE A 261 1.95 28.00 7.55
N THR A 262 1.83 29.11 6.82
CA THR A 262 1.94 30.46 7.40
C THR A 262 0.83 30.77 8.40
N GLN A 263 -0.42 30.39 8.10
CA GLN A 263 -1.53 30.53 9.04
C GLN A 263 -1.29 29.74 10.33
N LEU A 264 -0.80 28.49 10.21
CA LEU A 264 -0.42 27.67 11.36
C LEU A 264 0.62 28.37 12.25
N LEU A 265 1.65 28.97 11.65
CA LEU A 265 2.67 29.73 12.40
C LEU A 265 2.11 31.00 13.05
N ASN A 266 1.11 31.63 12.46
CA ASN A 266 0.50 32.83 13.05
C ASN A 266 -0.30 32.53 14.33
N HIS A 267 -0.75 31.29 14.53
CA HIS A 267 -1.39 30.83 15.77
C HIS A 267 -0.35 30.45 16.84
N ASN A 268 0.54 31.36 17.23
CA ASN A 268 1.66 31.06 18.15
C ASN A 268 1.40 31.36 19.64
N GLU A 269 0.18 31.15 20.14
CA GLU A 269 -0.16 31.43 21.53
C GLU A 269 -0.96 30.29 22.16
N GLY A 270 -0.76 30.08 23.47
CA GLY A 270 -1.50 29.10 24.27
C GLY A 270 -1.47 27.69 23.68
N ASP A 271 -2.65 27.17 23.34
CA ASP A 271 -2.87 25.79 22.88
C ASP A 271 -2.24 25.45 21.51
N PHE A 272 -1.69 26.44 20.81
CA PHE A 272 -1.06 26.27 19.49
C PHE A 272 0.38 26.80 19.45
N ALA A 273 0.97 27.16 20.59
CA ALA A 273 2.34 27.64 20.67
C ALA A 273 3.30 26.65 19.99
N HIS A 274 4.17 27.17 19.12
CA HIS A 274 5.06 26.33 18.32
C HIS A 274 6.54 26.60 18.61
N GLU A 275 7.38 25.64 18.23
CA GLU A 275 8.84 25.71 18.30
C GLU A 275 9.43 25.12 17.01
N VAL A 276 10.41 25.81 16.42
CA VAL A 276 11.16 25.30 15.25
C VAL A 276 12.43 24.62 15.74
N ILE A 277 12.58 23.35 15.38
CA ILE A 277 13.75 22.52 15.68
C ILE A 277 14.54 22.33 14.38
N ASP A 278 15.74 22.89 14.35
CA ASP A 278 16.67 22.78 13.22
C ASP A 278 17.20 21.34 13.11
N LEU A 279 17.04 20.73 11.93
CA LEU A 279 17.59 19.41 11.60
C LEU A 279 19.03 19.47 11.11
N ASN A 280 19.59 20.68 10.95
CA ASN A 280 20.97 20.87 10.53
C ASN A 280 21.92 20.91 11.74
N TYR A 281 23.04 20.19 11.64
CA TYR A 281 23.99 19.99 12.74
C TYR A 281 25.45 20.10 12.26
N PRO A 282 26.42 20.38 13.16
CA PRO A 282 27.83 20.50 12.78
C PRO A 282 28.42 19.22 12.18
N LEU A 283 29.36 19.35 11.23
CA LEU A 283 29.96 18.22 10.50
C LEU A 283 30.58 17.13 11.39
N ASP A 284 31.09 17.48 12.57
CA ASP A 284 31.81 16.59 13.48
C ASP A 284 30.93 16.01 14.60
N PHE A 285 29.63 16.32 14.62
CA PHE A 285 28.73 15.88 15.69
C PHE A 285 28.28 14.41 15.53
N GLY A 286 28.17 13.94 14.29
CA GLY A 286 27.72 12.60 13.92
C GLY A 286 26.19 12.43 13.93
N LEU A 287 25.68 11.69 12.94
CA LEU A 287 24.24 11.50 12.71
C LEU A 287 23.45 11.01 13.94
N LYS A 288 23.94 9.99 14.65
CA LYS A 288 23.24 9.42 15.81
C LYS A 288 23.05 10.45 16.93
N ASN A 289 24.12 11.17 17.29
CA ASN A 289 24.07 12.20 18.32
C ASN A 289 23.13 13.35 17.90
N ALA A 290 23.13 13.72 16.61
CA ALA A 290 22.23 14.73 16.07
C ALA A 290 20.76 14.33 16.26
N ILE A 291 20.40 13.08 15.97
CA ILE A 291 19.04 12.55 16.14
C ILE A 291 18.63 12.56 17.63
N GLU A 292 19.52 12.11 18.51
CA GLU A 292 19.26 12.10 19.96
C GLU A 292 19.09 13.51 20.54
N ASP A 293 19.89 14.47 20.08
CA ASP A 293 19.80 15.88 20.47
C ASP A 293 18.50 16.53 19.97
N ILE A 294 18.10 16.28 18.72
CA ILE A 294 16.81 16.74 18.16
C ILE A 294 15.65 16.19 18.98
N ALA A 295 15.67 14.89 19.31
CA ALA A 295 14.65 14.26 20.14
C ALA A 295 14.61 14.84 21.57
N ALA A 296 15.77 15.16 22.16
CA ALA A 296 15.85 15.80 23.47
C ALA A 296 15.29 17.24 23.44
N LYS A 297 15.63 18.03 22.41
CA LYS A 297 15.08 19.38 22.20
C LYS A 297 13.56 19.37 22.04
N ALA A 298 13.03 18.40 21.30
CA ALA A 298 11.59 18.20 21.15
C ALA A 298 10.89 17.98 22.50
N VAL A 299 11.42 17.07 23.33
CA VAL A 299 10.88 16.83 24.68
C VAL A 299 10.94 18.10 25.54
N ALA A 300 12.07 18.81 25.52
CA ALA A 300 12.23 20.04 26.27
C ALA A 300 11.24 21.13 25.82
N ALA A 301 11.01 21.28 24.51
CA ALA A 301 10.04 22.21 23.97
C ALA A 301 8.62 21.90 24.48
N VAL A 302 8.20 20.64 24.44
CA VAL A 302 6.87 20.23 24.92
C VAL A 302 6.71 20.49 26.41
N LYS A 303 7.71 20.12 27.22
CA LYS A 303 7.72 20.39 28.67
C LYS A 303 7.70 21.90 28.99
N ASN A 304 8.17 22.74 28.07
CA ASN A 304 8.09 24.21 28.16
C ASN A 304 6.78 24.79 27.59
N GLY A 305 5.77 23.96 27.34
CA GLY A 305 4.44 24.40 26.91
C GLY A 305 4.28 24.60 25.41
N LYS A 306 5.20 24.05 24.59
CA LYS A 306 5.08 24.08 23.12
C LYS A 306 4.26 22.89 22.65
N VAL A 307 3.21 23.16 21.89
CA VAL A 307 2.28 22.13 21.40
C VAL A 307 2.66 21.70 19.99
N ILE A 308 3.10 22.62 19.13
CA ILE A 308 3.41 22.29 17.74
C ILE A 308 4.94 22.32 17.54
N LEU A 309 5.52 21.17 17.23
CA LEU A 309 6.94 21.02 16.95
C LEU A 309 7.17 21.03 15.44
N ILE A 310 7.96 21.98 14.95
CA ILE A 310 8.29 22.08 13.53
C ILE A 310 9.71 21.56 13.32
N LEU A 311 9.82 20.38 12.73
CA LEU A 311 11.10 19.80 12.31
C LEU A 311 11.45 20.39 10.95
N SER A 312 12.54 21.16 10.86
CA SER A 312 12.92 21.88 9.64
C SER A 312 14.32 21.52 9.16
N ASP A 313 14.42 21.03 7.92
CA ASP A 313 15.69 20.85 7.20
C ASP A 313 16.06 22.05 6.30
N ARG A 314 15.33 23.16 6.41
CA ARG A 314 15.47 24.31 5.50
C ARG A 314 16.79 25.07 5.63
N ALA A 315 17.39 25.15 6.82
CA ALA A 315 18.55 26.02 7.08
C ALA A 315 19.92 25.37 6.76
N ILE A 316 20.10 24.87 5.54
CA ILE A 316 21.35 24.19 5.13
C ILE A 316 22.53 25.17 5.07
N ALA A 317 23.73 24.70 5.40
CA ALA A 317 24.95 25.49 5.37
C ALA A 317 26.17 24.64 4.98
N LYS A 318 27.26 25.29 4.54
CA LYS A 318 28.50 24.61 4.09
C LYS A 318 29.21 23.84 5.21
N ASP A 319 29.04 24.28 6.44
CA ASP A 319 29.65 23.77 7.66
C ASP A 319 28.69 22.91 8.49
N LYS A 320 27.56 22.50 7.89
CA LYS A 320 26.56 21.64 8.53
C LYS A 320 26.23 20.41 7.67
N MET A 321 25.83 19.34 8.34
CA MET A 321 25.07 18.22 7.77
C MET A 321 23.60 18.37 8.15
N THR A 322 22.74 17.56 7.52
CA THR A 322 21.30 17.63 7.71
C THR A 322 20.77 16.23 8.05
N VAL A 323 20.02 16.11 9.14
CA VAL A 323 19.36 14.83 9.48
C VAL A 323 18.20 14.62 8.50
N HIS A 324 18.13 13.43 7.91
CA HIS A 324 17.03 13.07 7.02
C HIS A 324 15.69 13.11 7.77
N ALA A 325 14.66 13.75 7.21
CA ALA A 325 13.40 14.02 7.90
C ALA A 325 12.69 12.76 8.43
N ALA A 326 12.78 11.63 7.70
CA ALA A 326 12.24 10.34 8.17
C ALA A 326 12.86 9.89 9.51
N LEU A 327 14.19 9.97 9.64
CA LEU A 327 14.92 9.57 10.86
C LEU A 327 14.54 10.49 12.03
N ALA A 328 14.54 11.80 11.79
CA ALA A 328 14.19 12.78 12.82
C ALA A 328 12.73 12.64 13.29
N THR A 329 11.79 12.50 12.35
CA THR A 329 10.36 12.39 12.64
C THR A 329 10.07 11.18 13.52
N GLY A 330 10.56 10.01 13.12
CA GLY A 330 10.35 8.77 13.88
C GLY A 330 11.02 8.81 15.25
N ALA A 331 12.27 9.28 15.35
CA ALA A 331 12.97 9.40 16.63
C ALA A 331 12.26 10.35 17.61
N VAL A 332 11.82 11.53 17.13
CA VAL A 332 11.04 12.48 17.94
C VAL A 332 9.71 11.85 18.37
N HIS A 333 8.99 11.20 17.44
CA HIS A 333 7.71 10.55 17.74
C HIS A 333 7.83 9.50 18.85
N HIS A 334 8.78 8.57 18.73
CA HIS A 334 8.99 7.53 19.72
C HIS A 334 9.52 8.08 21.04
N ARG A 335 10.41 9.07 21.01
CA ARG A 335 10.91 9.70 22.23
C ARG A 335 9.79 10.38 23.01
N LEU A 336 8.88 11.11 22.34
CA LEU A 336 7.72 11.71 22.98
C LEU A 336 6.75 10.66 23.55
N ILE A 337 6.60 9.50 22.90
CA ILE A 337 5.79 8.40 23.45
C ILE A 337 6.42 7.88 24.76
N VAL A 338 7.73 7.60 24.74
CA VAL A 338 8.45 7.07 25.92
C VAL A 338 8.40 8.05 27.09
N GLU A 339 8.43 9.35 26.83
CA GLU A 339 8.33 10.39 27.85
C GLU A 339 6.88 10.69 28.29
N GLY A 340 5.87 10.09 27.66
CA GLY A 340 4.45 10.36 27.97
C GLY A 340 3.95 11.71 27.45
N GLU A 341 4.68 12.33 26.52
CA GLU A 341 4.42 13.69 26.03
C GLU A 341 3.79 13.73 24.62
N ARG A 342 3.66 12.58 23.93
CA ARG A 342 3.16 12.57 22.54
C ARG A 342 1.73 13.10 22.40
N CYS A 343 0.88 12.91 23.41
CA CYS A 343 -0.48 13.46 23.46
C CYS A 343 -0.51 14.99 23.61
N ASN A 344 0.58 15.59 24.10
CA ASN A 344 0.69 17.04 24.32
C ASN A 344 1.30 17.77 23.11
N ALA A 345 1.64 17.05 22.03
CA ALA A 345 2.40 17.59 20.92
C ALA A 345 1.85 17.19 19.55
N ASN A 346 2.06 18.05 18.55
CA ASN A 346 1.90 17.73 17.13
C ASN A 346 3.26 17.91 16.44
N ILE A 347 3.55 17.06 15.46
CA ILE A 347 4.83 17.11 14.72
C ILE A 347 4.54 17.61 13.31
N VAL A 348 5.11 18.74 12.93
CA VAL A 348 5.02 19.32 11.59
C VAL A 348 6.38 19.23 10.93
N VAL A 349 6.43 18.69 9.73
CA VAL A 349 7.69 18.46 9.02
C VAL A 349 7.80 19.45 7.86
N GLN A 350 8.64 20.48 8.01
CA GLN A 350 9.03 21.38 6.92
C GLN A 350 10.25 20.75 6.25
N THR A 351 10.07 20.11 5.10
CA THR A 351 11.12 19.27 4.53
C THR A 351 11.33 19.41 3.03
N ALA A 352 12.60 19.29 2.63
CA ALA A 352 13.00 19.07 1.25
C ALA A 352 12.87 17.62 0.78
N THR A 353 12.83 16.64 1.69
CA THR A 353 12.93 15.21 1.38
C THR A 353 11.62 14.61 0.85
N ALA A 354 10.45 15.15 1.22
CA ALA A 354 9.14 14.62 0.82
C ALA A 354 8.64 15.24 -0.49
N ARG A 355 8.42 14.38 -1.51
CA ARG A 355 8.14 14.82 -2.89
C ARG A 355 7.13 13.95 -3.63
N ASP A 356 7.08 12.65 -3.31
CA ASP A 356 6.07 11.71 -3.80
C ASP A 356 5.20 11.17 -2.65
N PRO A 357 4.04 10.54 -2.94
CA PRO A 357 3.11 10.09 -1.89
C PRO A 357 3.66 9.07 -0.90
N HIS A 358 4.66 8.27 -1.29
CA HIS A 358 5.27 7.31 -0.37
C HIS A 358 6.08 8.04 0.71
N HIS A 359 6.81 9.10 0.35
CA HIS A 359 7.56 9.89 1.33
C HIS A 359 6.64 10.50 2.39
N PHE A 360 5.48 11.05 1.97
CA PHE A 360 4.46 11.54 2.91
C PHE A 360 3.88 10.40 3.76
N ALA A 361 3.58 9.25 3.16
CA ALA A 361 3.05 8.10 3.88
C ALA A 361 4.03 7.59 4.96
N VAL A 362 5.34 7.59 4.69
CA VAL A 362 6.35 7.21 5.70
C VAL A 362 6.35 8.23 6.84
N LEU A 363 6.44 9.53 6.56
CA LEU A 363 6.42 10.57 7.60
C LEU A 363 5.16 10.49 8.47
N LEU A 364 3.98 10.30 7.86
CA LEU A 364 2.72 10.13 8.58
C LEU A 364 2.72 8.84 9.42
N GLY A 365 3.13 7.73 8.83
CA GLY A 365 3.20 6.43 9.51
C GLY A 365 4.15 6.40 10.71
N TYR A 366 5.12 7.32 10.76
CA TYR A 366 6.03 7.52 11.89
C TYR A 366 5.73 8.78 12.72
N GLY A 367 4.50 9.30 12.64
CA GLY A 367 3.96 10.20 13.64
C GLY A 367 3.89 11.68 13.25
N ALA A 368 4.26 12.06 12.01
CA ALA A 368 4.00 13.39 11.50
C ALA A 368 2.50 13.70 11.52
N THR A 369 2.15 14.90 12.00
CA THR A 369 0.79 15.45 11.95
C THR A 369 0.53 16.06 10.58
N ALA A 370 1.45 16.89 10.08
CA ALA A 370 1.37 17.49 8.76
C ALA A 370 2.78 17.72 8.18
N ILE A 371 2.86 17.89 6.86
CA ILE A 371 4.09 18.02 6.10
C ILE A 371 3.96 19.23 5.18
N TYR A 372 4.96 20.12 5.23
CA TYR A 372 5.12 21.25 4.32
C TYR A 372 6.33 20.98 3.38
N PRO A 373 6.10 20.55 2.13
CA PRO A 373 7.13 20.03 1.23
C PRO A 373 7.80 21.14 0.40
N TYR A 374 8.50 22.05 1.06
CA TYR A 374 8.94 23.30 0.42
C TYR A 374 9.79 23.08 -0.86
N LEU A 375 10.69 22.09 -0.88
CA LEU A 375 11.55 21.89 -2.07
C LEU A 375 10.77 21.37 -3.28
N ALA A 376 9.67 20.64 -3.07
CA ALA A 376 8.79 20.24 -4.17
C ALA A 376 8.18 21.48 -4.84
N TYR A 377 7.73 22.44 -4.03
CA TYR A 377 7.19 23.71 -4.53
C TYR A 377 8.24 24.57 -5.23
N GLU A 378 9.46 24.67 -4.66
CA GLU A 378 10.58 25.37 -5.29
C GLU A 378 10.96 24.74 -6.64
N ALA A 379 11.02 23.41 -6.72
CA ALA A 379 11.30 22.70 -7.97
C ALA A 379 10.20 22.93 -9.03
N ILE A 380 8.93 22.98 -8.63
CA ILE A 380 7.83 23.30 -9.56
C ILE A 380 7.95 24.74 -10.07
N ASN A 381 8.22 25.71 -9.19
CA ASN A 381 8.47 27.10 -9.60
C ASN A 381 9.62 27.20 -10.60
N ASP A 382 10.69 26.46 -10.37
CA ASP A 382 11.84 26.42 -11.27
C ASP A 382 11.52 25.77 -12.62
N MET A 383 10.71 24.71 -12.65
CA MET A 383 10.21 24.10 -13.89
C MET A 383 9.31 25.07 -14.69
N VAL A 384 8.55 25.93 -14.02
CA VAL A 384 7.80 27.01 -14.69
C VAL A 384 8.75 28.06 -15.24
N ARG A 385 9.73 28.52 -14.44
CA ARG A 385 10.72 29.53 -14.83
C ARG A 385 11.58 29.09 -16.02
N SER A 386 11.97 27.83 -16.08
CA SER A 386 12.78 27.22 -17.14
C SER A 386 11.98 26.84 -18.40
N GLY A 387 10.64 26.85 -18.32
CA GLY A 387 9.75 26.47 -19.41
C GLY A 387 9.56 24.95 -19.58
N GLU A 388 9.97 24.14 -18.60
CA GLU A 388 9.66 22.70 -18.54
C GLU A 388 8.16 22.44 -18.31
N ILE A 389 7.48 23.36 -17.61
CA ILE A 389 6.02 23.40 -17.46
C ILE A 389 5.48 24.60 -18.23
N THR A 390 4.48 24.37 -19.06
CA THR A 390 3.88 25.42 -19.91
C THR A 390 2.83 26.25 -19.18
N GLU A 391 2.10 25.66 -18.23
CA GLU A 391 1.14 26.35 -17.36
C GLU A 391 1.87 27.35 -16.46
N GLN A 392 1.41 28.60 -16.45
CA GLN A 392 2.04 29.70 -15.70
C GLN A 392 1.34 30.00 -14.38
N ASP A 393 0.12 29.47 -14.19
CA ASP A 393 -0.61 29.60 -12.93
C ASP A 393 -0.05 28.67 -11.85
N THR A 394 0.88 29.20 -11.06
CA THR A 394 1.55 28.46 -9.97
C THR A 394 0.59 28.02 -8.87
N ASN A 395 -0.48 28.77 -8.61
CA ASN A 395 -1.49 28.40 -7.62
C ASN A 395 -2.19 27.10 -8.05
N LYS A 396 -2.63 27.04 -9.31
CA LYS A 396 -3.25 25.85 -9.90
C LYS A 396 -2.31 24.65 -9.92
N LEU A 397 -1.01 24.86 -10.20
CA LEU A 397 0.00 23.79 -10.14
C LEU A 397 0.17 23.27 -8.70
N GLY A 398 0.19 24.15 -7.71
CA GLY A 398 0.24 23.78 -6.29
C GLY A 398 -0.98 22.99 -5.84
N GLU A 399 -2.18 23.42 -6.24
CA GLU A 399 -3.44 22.70 -5.98
C GLU A 399 -3.43 21.30 -6.59
N LYS A 400 -3.00 21.18 -7.85
CA LYS A 400 -2.88 19.89 -8.53
C LYS A 400 -1.85 18.99 -7.86
N TYR A 401 -0.66 19.51 -7.54
CA TYR A 401 0.36 18.74 -6.84
C TYR A 401 -0.18 18.17 -5.52
N ARG A 402 -0.75 19.04 -4.65
CA ARG A 402 -1.35 18.61 -3.38
C ARG A 402 -2.50 17.62 -3.59
N GLY A 403 -3.37 17.87 -4.57
CA GLY A 403 -4.45 16.96 -4.94
C GLY A 403 -3.96 15.59 -5.42
N GLY A 404 -2.85 15.55 -6.17
CA GLY A 404 -2.18 14.33 -6.60
C GLY A 404 -1.56 13.58 -5.42
N ILE A 405 -0.88 14.27 -4.50
CA ILE A 405 -0.36 13.67 -3.27
C ILE A 405 -1.51 13.11 -2.41
N ASN A 406 -2.59 13.85 -2.24
CA ASN A 406 -3.77 13.40 -1.48
C ASN A 406 -4.38 12.13 -2.08
N LYS A 407 -4.54 12.04 -3.41
CA LYS A 407 -4.99 10.80 -4.08
C LYS A 407 -4.02 9.65 -3.82
N GLY A 408 -2.71 9.92 -3.84
CA GLY A 408 -1.68 8.94 -3.50
C GLY A 408 -1.77 8.46 -2.05
N LEU A 409 -2.01 9.35 -1.09
CA LEU A 409 -2.20 9.01 0.32
C LEU A 409 -3.45 8.16 0.54
N TYR A 410 -4.59 8.55 -0.03
CA TYR A 410 -5.81 7.71 -0.01
C TYR A 410 -5.51 6.31 -0.52
N LYS A 411 -4.80 6.20 -1.65
CA LYS A 411 -4.41 4.91 -2.21
C LYS A 411 -3.48 4.11 -1.30
N VAL A 412 -2.47 4.72 -0.68
CA VAL A 412 -1.56 4.00 0.25
C VAL A 412 -2.33 3.47 1.47
N MET A 413 -3.18 4.30 2.08
CA MET A 413 -4.00 3.89 3.22
C MET A 413 -5.01 2.80 2.84
N SER A 414 -5.62 2.92 1.66
CA SER A 414 -6.64 1.97 1.20
C SER A 414 -6.07 0.58 0.94
N LYS A 415 -4.76 0.45 0.68
CA LYS A 415 -4.10 -0.86 0.54
C LYS A 415 -4.29 -1.76 1.75
N MET A 416 -4.31 -1.19 2.96
CA MET A 416 -4.56 -1.92 4.21
C MET A 416 -6.04 -1.87 4.64
N GLY A 417 -6.90 -1.24 3.84
CA GLY A 417 -8.30 -1.03 4.19
C GLY A 417 -8.52 0.06 5.25
N ILE A 418 -7.62 1.05 5.33
CA ILE A 418 -7.72 2.17 6.29
C ILE A 418 -8.36 3.38 5.62
N SER A 419 -9.35 3.95 6.29
CA SER A 419 -10.16 5.06 5.78
C SER A 419 -9.67 6.42 6.28
N SER A 420 -9.04 6.51 7.46
CA SER A 420 -8.69 7.79 8.10
C SER A 420 -7.18 7.95 8.30
N VAL A 421 -6.63 9.11 7.95
CA VAL A 421 -5.21 9.41 8.19
C VAL A 421 -4.88 9.47 9.68
N ALA A 422 -5.87 9.77 10.53
CA ALA A 422 -5.71 9.75 11.98
C ALA A 422 -5.32 8.34 12.48
N SER A 423 -5.98 7.30 11.97
CA SER A 423 -5.67 5.89 12.27
C SER A 423 -4.39 5.41 11.59
N TYR A 424 -4.07 5.95 10.42
CA TYR A 424 -2.83 5.60 9.70
C TYR A 424 -1.58 6.21 10.36
N ARG A 425 -1.72 7.38 11.00
CA ARG A 425 -0.62 8.07 11.66
C ARG A 425 -0.06 7.25 12.81
N GLY A 426 1.25 7.04 12.83
CA GLY A 426 1.91 6.23 13.85
C GLY A 426 1.63 4.72 13.76
N SER A 427 0.92 4.25 12.72
CA SER A 427 0.59 2.82 12.55
C SER A 427 1.79 1.95 12.13
N GLN A 428 2.85 2.57 11.59
CA GLN A 428 4.06 1.90 11.10
C GLN A 428 3.80 0.73 10.13
N LEU A 429 2.82 0.88 9.23
CA LEU A 429 2.43 -0.14 8.24
C LEU A 429 3.45 -0.28 7.09
N PHE A 430 4.68 -0.57 7.47
CA PHE A 430 5.82 -0.75 6.61
C PHE A 430 6.65 -1.96 7.05
N GLU A 431 7.34 -2.58 6.10
CA GLU A 431 8.52 -3.40 6.38
C GLU A 431 9.78 -2.58 6.07
N ILE A 432 10.78 -2.63 6.95
CA ILE A 432 12.10 -2.08 6.69
C ILE A 432 13.00 -3.17 6.13
N VAL A 433 13.59 -2.93 4.96
CA VAL A 433 14.57 -3.82 4.34
C VAL A 433 15.91 -3.10 4.26
N GLY A 434 16.90 -3.55 5.03
CA GLY A 434 18.28 -3.08 4.90
C GLY A 434 18.73 -1.97 5.85
N LEU A 435 18.08 -1.78 7.01
CA LEU A 435 18.57 -0.92 8.10
C LEU A 435 19.00 -1.76 9.30
N ALA A 436 20.06 -1.35 10.00
CA ALA A 436 20.53 -2.02 11.21
C ALA A 436 19.56 -1.81 12.40
N ASP A 437 19.59 -2.75 13.35
CA ASP A 437 18.75 -2.71 14.56
C ASP A 437 18.88 -1.38 15.30
N GLU A 438 20.10 -0.83 15.44
CA GLU A 438 20.28 0.43 16.17
C GLU A 438 19.57 1.63 15.53
N VAL A 439 19.42 1.63 14.20
CA VAL A 439 18.68 2.66 13.47
C VAL A 439 17.18 2.43 13.65
N VAL A 440 16.72 1.18 13.53
CA VAL A 440 15.31 0.81 13.71
C VAL A 440 14.87 1.09 15.15
N ASP A 441 15.65 0.70 16.15
CA ASP A 441 15.31 0.86 17.56
C ASP A 441 15.24 2.33 18.00
N LEU A 442 16.11 3.19 17.44
CA LEU A 442 16.12 4.62 17.75
C LEU A 442 15.01 5.38 16.99
N CYS A 443 14.83 5.10 15.70
CA CYS A 443 14.02 5.93 14.81
C CYS A 443 12.66 5.32 14.45
N PHE A 444 12.53 3.99 14.41
CA PHE A 444 11.38 3.28 13.82
C PHE A 444 10.99 2.06 14.68
N ARG A 445 10.89 2.29 15.99
CA ARG A 445 10.86 1.23 16.99
C ARG A 445 9.69 0.27 16.73
N ALA A 446 9.96 -1.03 16.84
CA ALA A 446 9.00 -2.12 16.62
C ALA A 446 8.51 -2.29 15.18
N THR A 447 9.08 -1.58 14.20
CA THR A 447 8.86 -1.92 12.78
C THR A 447 9.55 -3.23 12.44
N THR A 448 8.89 -4.06 11.62
CA THR A 448 9.49 -5.32 11.16
C THR A 448 10.70 -5.04 10.26
N SER A 449 11.87 -5.58 10.64
CA SER A 449 13.08 -5.58 9.81
C SER A 449 13.77 -6.94 9.87
N ARG A 450 13.46 -7.80 8.89
CA ARG A 450 13.97 -9.19 8.84
C ARG A 450 15.39 -9.27 8.28
N VAL A 451 15.74 -8.32 7.42
CA VAL A 451 17.08 -8.20 6.82
C VAL A 451 17.68 -6.86 7.24
N LYS A 452 18.70 -6.96 8.09
CA LYS A 452 19.48 -5.82 8.59
C LYS A 452 20.40 -5.29 7.50
N GLY A 453 20.94 -4.10 7.71
CA GLY A 453 21.84 -3.49 6.73
C GLY A 453 22.54 -2.26 7.28
N ALA A 454 22.36 -1.13 6.60
CA ALA A 454 23.06 0.12 6.88
C ALA A 454 22.87 0.58 8.32
N ASP A 455 23.99 0.91 8.97
CA ASP A 455 24.03 1.47 10.32
C ASP A 455 24.13 3.01 10.30
N PHE A 456 24.27 3.66 11.45
CA PHE A 456 24.40 5.13 11.47
C PHE A 456 25.68 5.64 10.80
N ALA A 457 26.77 4.87 10.79
CA ALA A 457 28.02 5.27 10.16
C ALA A 457 27.92 5.21 8.64
N ASP A 458 27.24 4.18 8.10
CA ASP A 458 26.94 4.08 6.67
C ASP A 458 26.07 5.26 6.20
N LEU A 459 24.98 5.55 6.92
CA LEU A 459 24.07 6.66 6.60
C LEU A 459 24.74 8.05 6.73
N ASP A 460 25.61 8.22 7.72
CA ASP A 460 26.42 9.44 7.87
C ASP A 460 27.42 9.59 6.71
N GLY A 461 28.06 8.49 6.30
CA GLY A 461 28.95 8.45 5.13
C GLY A 461 28.25 8.86 3.84
N ASP A 462 27.03 8.37 3.61
CA ASP A 462 26.18 8.77 2.50
C ASP A 462 25.81 10.26 2.56
N ALA A 463 25.41 10.76 3.73
CA ALA A 463 25.11 12.18 3.92
C ALA A 463 26.33 13.09 3.62
N GLN A 464 27.53 12.69 4.06
CA GLN A 464 28.77 13.40 3.77
C GLN A 464 29.06 13.47 2.26
N GLN A 465 28.80 12.39 1.51
CA GLN A 465 28.95 12.39 0.06
C GLN A 465 28.01 13.40 -0.60
N LEU A 466 26.75 13.46 -0.16
CA LEU A 466 25.76 14.39 -0.67
C LEU A 466 26.14 15.84 -0.38
N VAL A 467 26.58 16.16 0.84
CA VAL A 467 27.07 17.51 1.20
C VAL A 467 28.22 17.93 0.29
N LYS A 468 29.20 17.04 0.05
CA LYS A 468 30.33 17.31 -0.84
C LYS A 468 29.91 17.56 -2.29
N LEU A 469 28.92 16.82 -2.78
CA LEU A 469 28.38 16.98 -4.13
C LEU A 469 27.56 18.27 -4.27
N ALA A 470 26.71 18.57 -3.29
CA ALA A 470 25.83 19.72 -3.27
C ALA A 470 26.60 21.04 -3.39
N TRP A 471 27.64 21.20 -2.60
CA TRP A 471 28.45 22.43 -2.59
C TRP A 471 29.49 22.53 -3.71
N ASN A 472 29.58 21.53 -4.59
CA ASN A 472 30.49 21.57 -5.74
C ASN A 472 29.82 22.25 -6.95
N PRO A 473 30.26 23.46 -7.36
CA PRO A 473 29.64 24.18 -8.47
C PRO A 473 29.91 23.54 -9.83
N ARG A 474 30.87 22.61 -9.94
CA ARG A 474 31.17 21.89 -11.19
C ARG A 474 30.25 20.69 -11.41
N LYS A 475 29.48 20.30 -10.38
CA LYS A 475 28.53 19.20 -10.45
C LYS A 475 27.14 19.76 -10.71
N ALA A 476 26.56 19.36 -11.84
CA ALA A 476 25.18 19.65 -12.21
C ALA A 476 24.23 18.63 -11.57
N LEU A 477 22.93 18.86 -11.75
CA LEU A 477 21.89 17.91 -11.38
C LEU A 477 22.09 16.56 -12.10
N GLU A 478 21.89 15.46 -11.40
CA GLU A 478 22.01 14.13 -12.00
C GLU A 478 20.80 13.80 -12.88
N GLN A 479 21.04 13.00 -13.93
CA GLN A 479 19.98 12.54 -14.82
C GLN A 479 18.95 11.65 -14.11
N GLY A 480 19.37 10.94 -13.06
CA GLY A 480 18.61 9.88 -12.39
C GLY A 480 18.92 8.50 -12.99
N GLY A 481 17.90 7.65 -13.07
CA GLY A 481 18.01 6.30 -13.59
C GLY A 481 17.51 5.23 -12.62
N LEU A 482 16.65 5.60 -11.67
CA LEU A 482 15.98 4.69 -10.75
C LEU A 482 14.71 4.10 -11.40
N LEU A 483 13.94 4.94 -12.10
CA LEU A 483 12.66 4.52 -12.67
C LEU A 483 12.86 3.73 -13.96
N LYS A 484 13.91 4.07 -14.71
CA LYS A 484 14.33 3.36 -15.93
C LYS A 484 15.85 3.34 -16.06
N PHE A 485 16.36 2.34 -16.76
CA PHE A 485 17.78 2.23 -17.04
C PHE A 485 18.32 3.48 -17.75
N VAL A 486 19.38 4.06 -17.17
CA VAL A 486 20.19 5.13 -17.77
C VAL A 486 21.65 4.72 -17.66
N HIS A 487 22.42 4.87 -18.74
CA HIS A 487 23.85 4.54 -18.72
C HIS A 487 24.59 5.37 -17.65
N GLY A 488 25.28 4.69 -16.74
CA GLY A 488 25.98 5.32 -15.60
C GLY A 488 25.07 5.69 -14.40
N GLY A 489 23.76 5.48 -14.52
CA GLY A 489 22.76 5.64 -13.46
C GLY A 489 22.71 4.44 -12.51
N GLU A 490 21.53 4.14 -11.97
CA GLU A 490 21.30 2.96 -11.13
C GLU A 490 21.40 1.67 -11.96
N GLN A 491 21.77 0.57 -11.30
CA GLN A 491 21.78 -0.74 -11.96
C GLN A 491 20.37 -1.28 -12.14
N HIS A 492 20.14 -1.96 -13.27
CA HIS A 492 18.86 -2.62 -13.59
C HIS A 492 19.11 -4.07 -14.00
N ALA A 493 18.27 -4.98 -13.48
CA ALA A 493 18.37 -6.40 -13.80
C ALA A 493 18.02 -6.70 -15.26
N TYR A 494 17.18 -5.85 -15.88
CA TYR A 494 16.96 -5.83 -17.32
C TYR A 494 17.68 -4.61 -17.91
N ASN A 495 18.90 -4.84 -18.40
CA ASN A 495 19.71 -3.84 -19.09
C ASN A 495 20.00 -4.29 -20.53
N PRO A 496 20.51 -3.40 -21.41
CA PRO A 496 20.72 -3.71 -22.82
C PRO A 496 21.54 -4.97 -23.09
N ASP A 497 22.55 -5.27 -22.26
CA ASP A 497 23.42 -6.44 -22.46
C ASP A 497 22.66 -7.74 -22.16
N VAL A 498 21.86 -7.75 -21.08
CA VAL A 498 20.99 -8.88 -20.72
C VAL A 498 19.94 -9.13 -21.81
N ILE A 499 19.30 -8.07 -22.33
CA ILE A 499 18.28 -8.19 -23.40
C ILE A 499 18.91 -8.73 -24.70
N LYS A 500 20.06 -8.17 -25.10
CA LYS A 500 20.74 -8.57 -26.34
C LYS A 500 21.20 -10.02 -26.30
N THR A 501 21.77 -10.46 -25.18
CA THR A 501 22.32 -11.82 -25.04
C THR A 501 21.21 -12.87 -24.98
N ILE A 502 20.09 -12.62 -24.29
CA ILE A 502 18.98 -13.57 -24.30
C ILE A 502 18.32 -13.68 -25.68
N HIS A 503 18.16 -12.55 -26.39
CA HIS A 503 17.67 -12.56 -27.79
C HIS A 503 18.59 -13.36 -28.71
N LYS A 504 19.91 -13.22 -28.55
CA LYS A 504 20.88 -14.02 -29.31
C LYS A 504 20.69 -15.51 -29.00
N ALA A 505 20.62 -15.89 -27.72
CA ALA A 505 20.48 -17.29 -27.29
C ALA A 505 19.21 -17.96 -27.82
N VAL A 506 18.04 -17.29 -27.75
CA VAL A 506 16.78 -17.88 -28.23
C VAL A 506 16.70 -17.98 -29.75
N ASN A 507 17.37 -17.08 -30.47
CA ASN A 507 17.39 -17.10 -31.94
C ASN A 507 18.41 -18.09 -32.49
N SER A 508 19.56 -18.26 -31.85
CA SER A 508 20.60 -19.20 -32.29
C SER A 508 20.31 -20.63 -31.88
N GLY A 509 19.71 -20.83 -30.70
CA GLY A 509 19.54 -22.14 -30.08
C GLY A 509 20.85 -22.74 -29.55
N ASP A 510 21.96 -22.00 -29.54
CA ASP A 510 23.25 -22.44 -29.02
C ASP A 510 23.31 -22.29 -27.49
N TRP A 511 23.71 -23.36 -26.81
CA TRP A 511 23.89 -23.38 -25.36
C TRP A 511 24.95 -22.37 -24.89
N ASN A 512 26.01 -22.14 -25.67
CA ASN A 512 27.06 -21.17 -25.29
C ASN A 512 26.52 -19.74 -25.25
N ASP A 513 25.60 -19.38 -26.13
CA ASP A 513 24.95 -18.07 -26.13
C ASP A 513 24.05 -17.91 -24.88
N TYR A 514 23.39 -18.99 -24.44
CA TYR A 514 22.65 -18.97 -23.16
C TYR A 514 23.60 -18.84 -21.96
N GLN A 515 24.76 -19.49 -21.98
CA GLN A 515 25.76 -19.37 -20.91
C GLN A 515 26.30 -17.94 -20.80
N GLU A 516 26.49 -17.23 -21.92
CA GLU A 516 26.85 -15.81 -21.93
C GLU A 516 25.80 -14.95 -21.20
N PHE A 517 24.51 -15.15 -21.52
CA PHE A 517 23.40 -14.51 -20.82
C PHE A 517 23.38 -14.88 -19.32
N ALA A 518 23.50 -16.16 -18.99
CA ALA A 518 23.41 -16.65 -17.62
C ALA A 518 24.55 -16.09 -16.76
N ALA A 519 25.77 -15.95 -17.30
CA ALA A 519 26.89 -15.33 -16.61
C ALA A 519 26.64 -13.85 -16.31
N LEU A 520 26.08 -13.09 -17.26
CA LEU A 520 25.71 -11.68 -17.03
C LEU A 520 24.70 -11.49 -15.91
N VAL A 521 23.79 -12.45 -15.71
CA VAL A 521 22.79 -12.40 -14.65
C VAL A 521 23.33 -12.95 -13.32
N ASN A 522 24.07 -14.06 -13.34
CA ASN A 522 24.49 -14.78 -12.12
C ASN A 522 25.77 -14.22 -11.48
N ASP A 523 26.68 -13.64 -12.27
CA ASP A 523 28.01 -13.20 -11.80
C ASP A 523 28.09 -11.67 -11.58
N ARG A 524 26.96 -10.98 -11.70
CA ARG A 524 26.85 -9.55 -11.46
C ARG A 524 27.03 -9.21 -9.96
N PRO A 525 27.32 -7.94 -9.64
CA PRO A 525 27.25 -7.46 -8.26
C PRO A 525 25.86 -7.72 -7.65
N PRO A 526 25.76 -8.05 -6.35
CA PRO A 526 24.47 -8.33 -5.73
C PRO A 526 23.46 -7.20 -5.91
N MET A 527 22.26 -7.53 -6.41
CA MET A 527 21.15 -6.59 -6.55
C MET A 527 19.93 -7.01 -5.72
N VAL A 528 19.74 -8.31 -5.54
CA VAL A 528 18.61 -8.93 -4.82
C VAL A 528 19.14 -9.92 -3.78
N LEU A 529 18.32 -10.28 -2.78
CA LEU A 529 18.76 -11.10 -1.65
C LEU A 529 19.35 -12.45 -2.09
N ARG A 530 18.76 -13.09 -3.10
CA ARG A 530 19.30 -14.34 -3.64
C ARG A 530 20.70 -14.21 -4.25
N ASP A 531 21.16 -13.03 -4.67
CA ASP A 531 22.51 -12.83 -5.20
C ASP A 531 23.58 -12.97 -4.10
N LEU A 532 23.19 -12.78 -2.83
CA LEU A 532 24.07 -12.99 -1.66
C LEU A 532 24.22 -14.48 -1.28
N LEU A 533 23.41 -15.36 -1.88
CA LEU A 533 23.42 -16.80 -1.62
C LEU A 533 24.23 -17.53 -2.70
N LYS A 534 25.08 -18.47 -2.26
CA LYS A 534 25.82 -19.38 -3.14
C LYS A 534 25.45 -20.83 -2.86
N LEU A 535 25.53 -21.66 -3.89
CA LEU A 535 25.44 -23.11 -3.71
C LEU A 535 26.73 -23.62 -3.06
N ARG A 536 26.60 -24.66 -2.26
CA ARG A 536 27.72 -25.34 -1.64
C ARG A 536 28.50 -26.14 -2.69
N GLU A 537 29.82 -26.01 -2.67
CA GLU A 537 30.73 -26.72 -3.57
C GLU A 537 31.30 -28.00 -2.93
N ASP A 538 31.08 -28.20 -1.62
CA ASP A 538 31.53 -29.36 -0.83
C ASP A 538 30.58 -30.57 -0.91
N ILE A 539 30.06 -30.85 -2.10
CA ILE A 539 29.16 -31.98 -2.37
C ILE A 539 29.67 -32.82 -3.54
N GLU A 540 29.49 -34.14 -3.47
CA GLU A 540 29.86 -35.04 -4.57
C GLU A 540 28.89 -34.83 -5.74
N PRO A 541 29.37 -34.44 -6.94
CA PRO A 541 28.51 -34.28 -8.10
C PRO A 541 28.05 -35.64 -8.63
N ILE A 542 26.83 -35.68 -9.16
CA ILE A 542 26.30 -36.83 -9.90
C ILE A 542 26.40 -36.58 -11.41
N ALA A 543 26.33 -37.64 -12.20
CA ALA A 543 26.27 -37.52 -13.64
C ALA A 543 24.92 -36.92 -14.08
N ILE A 544 24.91 -36.13 -15.17
CA ILE A 544 23.69 -35.43 -15.62
C ILE A 544 22.58 -36.40 -16.02
N ASP A 545 22.92 -37.60 -16.49
CA ASP A 545 21.97 -38.66 -16.82
C ASP A 545 21.30 -39.30 -15.60
N GLU A 546 21.80 -39.05 -14.39
CA GLU A 546 21.12 -39.41 -13.13
C GLU A 546 20.10 -38.33 -12.67
N VAL A 547 20.12 -37.15 -13.29
CA VAL A 547 19.18 -36.05 -12.99
C VAL A 547 17.83 -36.31 -13.66
N GLU A 548 16.74 -35.86 -13.03
CA GLU A 548 15.41 -35.95 -13.63
C GLU A 548 15.38 -35.28 -15.02
N PRO A 549 14.69 -35.88 -16.02
CA PRO A 549 14.67 -35.34 -17.36
C PRO A 549 13.94 -33.99 -17.42
N ASP A 550 14.33 -33.15 -18.38
CA ASP A 550 13.78 -31.82 -18.61
C ASP A 550 12.25 -31.81 -18.82
N THR A 551 11.71 -32.84 -19.47
CA THR A 551 10.27 -33.04 -19.65
C THR A 551 9.47 -33.12 -18.34
N GLU A 552 10.08 -33.53 -17.22
CA GLU A 552 9.46 -33.49 -15.90
C GLU A 552 9.64 -32.12 -15.21
N LEU A 553 10.73 -31.41 -15.49
CA LEU A 553 10.97 -30.06 -15.00
C LEU A 553 9.96 -29.06 -15.57
N PHE A 554 9.67 -29.12 -16.87
CA PHE A 554 8.75 -28.19 -17.54
C PHE A 554 7.33 -28.19 -16.94
N LYS A 555 6.89 -29.31 -16.34
CA LYS A 555 5.60 -29.41 -15.64
C LYS A 555 5.52 -28.56 -14.37
N ARG A 556 6.67 -28.11 -13.86
CA ARG A 556 6.79 -27.21 -12.71
C ARG A 556 6.86 -25.74 -13.13
N PHE A 557 6.92 -25.45 -14.42
CA PHE A 557 7.00 -24.09 -14.94
C PHE A 557 5.65 -23.62 -15.46
N ASP A 558 5.29 -22.42 -15.03
CA ASP A 558 4.11 -21.72 -15.50
C ASP A 558 4.51 -20.36 -16.10
N THR A 559 3.89 -19.94 -17.20
CA THR A 559 3.96 -18.52 -17.56
C THR A 559 3.03 -17.72 -16.66
N ALA A 560 3.53 -16.65 -16.06
CA ALA A 560 2.78 -15.82 -15.13
C ALA A 560 1.53 -15.19 -15.78
N ALA A 561 0.59 -14.80 -14.92
CA ALA A 561 -0.66 -14.17 -15.33
C ALA A 561 -0.44 -12.81 -16.01
N MET A 562 -0.62 -12.77 -17.33
CA MET A 562 -0.57 -11.53 -18.13
C MET A 562 -1.83 -11.44 -18.98
N SER A 563 -2.65 -10.41 -18.75
CA SER A 563 -3.97 -10.36 -19.35
C SER A 563 -3.94 -10.07 -20.85
N LEU A 564 -4.84 -10.70 -21.60
CA LEU A 564 -5.20 -10.25 -22.94
C LEU A 564 -5.73 -8.80 -22.87
N GLY A 565 -5.12 -7.90 -23.64
CA GLY A 565 -5.32 -6.45 -23.59
C GLY A 565 -4.13 -5.71 -22.97
N ALA A 566 -3.46 -6.30 -21.98
CA ALA A 566 -2.13 -5.86 -21.55
C ALA A 566 -1.09 -6.30 -22.59
N LEU A 567 -1.15 -7.59 -22.96
CA LEU A 567 -0.44 -8.17 -24.10
C LEU A 567 -1.33 -8.20 -25.34
N SER A 568 -0.70 -8.28 -26.51
CA SER A 568 -1.41 -8.54 -27.76
C SER A 568 -1.94 -9.98 -27.80
N PRO A 569 -2.96 -10.28 -28.64
CA PRO A 569 -3.45 -11.64 -28.86
C PRO A 569 -2.34 -12.61 -29.26
N GLU A 570 -1.42 -12.17 -30.13
CA GLU A 570 -0.33 -12.98 -30.66
C GLU A 570 0.64 -13.39 -29.55
N ALA A 571 1.06 -12.43 -28.72
CA ALA A 571 1.95 -12.71 -27.59
C ALA A 571 1.28 -13.63 -26.56
N HIS A 572 0.00 -13.39 -26.25
CA HIS A 572 -0.75 -14.18 -25.28
C HIS A 572 -0.94 -15.64 -25.73
N GLU A 573 -1.27 -15.85 -27.01
CA GLU A 573 -1.41 -17.18 -27.58
C GLU A 573 -0.07 -17.89 -27.77
N ALA A 574 1.00 -17.17 -28.14
CA ALA A 574 2.33 -17.75 -28.29
C ALA A 574 2.81 -18.39 -26.97
N LEU A 575 2.60 -17.72 -25.83
CA LEU A 575 2.89 -18.29 -24.51
C LEU A 575 2.08 -19.56 -24.25
N ALA A 576 0.79 -19.55 -24.58
CA ALA A 576 -0.06 -20.71 -24.35
C ALA A 576 0.37 -21.91 -25.21
N ILE A 577 0.65 -21.70 -26.49
CA ILE A 577 1.14 -22.73 -27.39
C ILE A 577 2.48 -23.31 -26.90
N ALA A 578 3.41 -22.44 -26.49
CA ALA A 578 4.72 -22.86 -25.99
C ALA A 578 4.57 -23.76 -24.75
N MET A 579 3.81 -23.31 -23.74
CA MET A 579 3.64 -24.08 -22.51
C MET A 579 2.86 -25.38 -22.71
N ASN A 580 1.83 -25.37 -23.55
CA ASN A 580 1.08 -26.58 -23.88
C ASN A 580 1.96 -27.61 -24.61
N ARG A 581 2.88 -27.15 -25.47
CA ARG A 581 3.87 -28.01 -26.15
C ARG A 581 4.89 -28.60 -25.16
N LEU A 582 5.36 -27.80 -24.20
CA LEU A 582 6.34 -28.22 -23.19
C LEU A 582 5.73 -29.08 -22.06
N GLY A 583 4.40 -29.12 -21.94
CA GLY A 583 3.69 -29.85 -20.88
C GLY A 583 3.51 -29.06 -19.58
N GLY A 584 4.02 -27.84 -19.50
CA GLY A 584 3.74 -26.89 -18.41
C GLY A 584 2.38 -26.21 -18.56
N ARG A 585 2.20 -25.06 -17.90
CA ARG A 585 0.96 -24.29 -17.99
C ARG A 585 1.17 -22.82 -18.34
N SER A 586 0.19 -22.24 -19.00
CA SER A 586 0.09 -20.80 -19.19
C SER A 586 -1.13 -20.26 -18.46
N ASN A 587 -1.09 -18.97 -18.11
CA ASN A 587 -2.12 -18.30 -17.32
C ASN A 587 -2.81 -17.21 -18.15
N SER A 588 -4.14 -17.24 -18.18
CA SER A 588 -4.95 -16.28 -18.95
C SER A 588 -4.81 -14.83 -18.50
N GLY A 589 -4.44 -14.61 -17.23
CA GLY A 589 -4.53 -13.31 -16.58
C GLY A 589 -5.96 -12.81 -16.37
N GLU A 590 -6.10 -11.58 -15.90
CA GLU A 590 -7.37 -10.96 -15.48
C GLU A 590 -8.28 -10.51 -16.63
N GLY A 591 -7.97 -10.86 -17.88
CA GLY A 591 -8.59 -10.28 -19.08
C GLY A 591 -9.72 -11.11 -19.71
N GLY A 592 -10.01 -12.29 -19.16
CA GLY A 592 -10.80 -13.32 -19.84
C GLY A 592 -9.99 -14.05 -20.93
N GLU A 593 -10.65 -14.99 -21.61
CA GLU A 593 -10.08 -15.71 -22.74
C GLU A 593 -11.15 -15.94 -23.81
N ASP A 594 -10.77 -15.85 -25.09
CA ASP A 594 -11.69 -16.08 -26.21
C ASP A 594 -12.15 -17.55 -26.23
N PRO A 595 -13.47 -17.84 -26.15
CA PRO A 595 -13.98 -19.21 -26.20
C PRO A 595 -13.58 -20.02 -27.43
N LYS A 596 -13.22 -19.37 -28.55
CA LYS A 596 -12.70 -20.05 -29.74
C LYS A 596 -11.43 -20.86 -29.44
N ARG A 597 -10.63 -20.45 -28.44
CA ARG A 597 -9.42 -21.17 -28.02
C ARG A 597 -9.75 -22.51 -27.35
N TYR A 598 -10.95 -22.71 -26.82
CA TYR A 598 -11.31 -23.96 -26.14
C TYR A 598 -11.48 -25.13 -27.13
N ALA A 599 -11.82 -24.83 -28.38
CA ALA A 599 -11.91 -25.83 -29.44
C ALA A 599 -10.53 -26.38 -29.86
N ASP A 600 -9.47 -25.61 -29.66
CA ASP A 600 -8.09 -25.99 -29.95
C ASP A 600 -7.26 -26.03 -28.66
N LYS A 601 -7.13 -27.22 -28.08
CA LYS A 601 -6.39 -27.46 -26.84
C LYS A 601 -4.90 -27.08 -26.91
N THR A 602 -4.35 -26.79 -28.08
CA THR A 602 -2.98 -26.27 -28.18
C THR A 602 -2.89 -24.79 -27.81
N ARG A 603 -3.98 -24.04 -27.94
CA ARG A 603 -4.00 -22.57 -27.79
C ARG A 603 -4.60 -22.08 -26.49
N PHE A 604 -5.37 -22.86 -25.75
CA PHE A 604 -5.99 -22.39 -24.51
C PHE A 604 -5.00 -22.28 -23.35
N SER A 605 -5.26 -21.37 -22.40
CA SER A 605 -4.45 -21.28 -21.17
C SER A 605 -4.92 -22.31 -20.14
N LYS A 606 -4.04 -23.15 -19.60
CA LYS A 606 -4.43 -24.17 -18.61
C LYS A 606 -4.78 -23.57 -17.24
N ILE A 607 -4.23 -22.40 -16.91
CA ILE A 607 -4.58 -21.64 -15.72
C ILE A 607 -5.53 -20.51 -16.10
N LYS A 608 -6.66 -20.43 -15.41
CA LYS A 608 -7.66 -19.38 -15.57
C LYS A 608 -7.70 -18.53 -14.31
N GLN A 609 -7.48 -17.23 -14.46
CA GLN A 609 -7.45 -16.31 -13.32
C GLN A 609 -8.84 -15.75 -12.99
N ILE A 610 -9.13 -15.61 -11.69
CA ILE A 610 -10.29 -14.93 -11.12
C ILE A 610 -9.76 -13.76 -10.31
N ALA A 611 -9.95 -12.55 -10.82
CA ALA A 611 -9.53 -11.30 -10.18
C ALA A 611 -10.75 -10.44 -9.81
N SER A 612 -10.56 -9.38 -9.01
CA SER A 612 -11.61 -8.52 -8.45
C SER A 612 -12.64 -8.03 -9.48
N GLY A 613 -12.21 -7.64 -10.68
CA GLY A 613 -13.12 -7.15 -11.74
C GLY A 613 -13.98 -8.23 -12.40
N ARG A 614 -13.71 -9.53 -12.17
CA ARG A 614 -14.40 -10.69 -12.78
C ARG A 614 -14.53 -10.63 -14.31
N PHE A 615 -13.63 -9.91 -14.99
CA PHE A 615 -13.67 -9.76 -16.44
C PHE A 615 -13.53 -11.12 -17.14
N GLY A 616 -14.49 -11.44 -18.01
CA GLY A 616 -14.50 -12.69 -18.77
C GLY A 616 -14.71 -13.97 -17.95
N VAL A 617 -15.01 -13.86 -16.65
CA VAL A 617 -15.27 -15.03 -15.79
C VAL A 617 -16.68 -15.53 -16.06
N THR A 618 -16.77 -16.67 -16.74
CA THR A 618 -18.03 -17.33 -17.13
C THR A 618 -17.96 -18.82 -16.80
N PRO A 619 -19.10 -19.55 -16.70
CA PRO A 619 -19.07 -21.00 -16.51
C PRO A 619 -18.20 -21.71 -17.56
N GLY A 620 -18.33 -21.32 -18.84
CA GLY A 620 -17.51 -21.87 -19.93
C GLY A 620 -16.01 -21.59 -19.77
N TYR A 621 -15.63 -20.45 -19.22
CA TYR A 621 -14.24 -20.13 -18.89
C TYR A 621 -13.72 -21.00 -17.73
N LEU A 622 -14.51 -21.16 -16.67
CA LEU A 622 -14.11 -21.89 -15.45
C LEU A 622 -13.96 -23.40 -15.67
N VAL A 623 -14.83 -24.01 -16.48
CA VAL A 623 -14.75 -25.46 -16.78
C VAL A 623 -13.62 -25.83 -17.74
N ASN A 624 -13.02 -24.84 -18.43
CA ASN A 624 -11.89 -25.04 -19.35
C ASN A 624 -10.55 -24.62 -18.69
N ALA A 625 -10.34 -25.09 -17.47
CA ALA A 625 -9.13 -24.85 -16.67
C ALA A 625 -8.63 -26.14 -16.02
N GLU A 626 -7.31 -26.31 -15.95
CA GLU A 626 -6.68 -27.27 -15.02
C GLU A 626 -6.46 -26.63 -13.65
N VAL A 627 -6.23 -25.32 -13.61
CA VAL A 627 -6.05 -24.54 -12.38
C VAL A 627 -6.88 -23.26 -12.44
N LEU A 628 -7.67 -23.02 -11.40
CA LEU A 628 -8.40 -21.77 -11.18
C LEU A 628 -7.60 -20.93 -10.17
N GLN A 629 -7.03 -19.80 -10.61
CA GLN A 629 -6.21 -18.96 -9.75
C GLN A 629 -7.00 -17.75 -9.24
N ILE A 630 -7.29 -17.70 -7.95
CA ILE A 630 -7.77 -16.51 -7.26
C ILE A 630 -6.60 -15.53 -7.11
N LYS A 631 -6.70 -14.38 -7.77
CA LYS A 631 -5.68 -13.33 -7.72
C LYS A 631 -6.03 -12.33 -6.61
N VAL A 632 -5.52 -12.57 -5.41
CA VAL A 632 -5.68 -11.63 -4.29
C VAL A 632 -4.82 -10.39 -4.52
N ALA A 633 -3.56 -10.58 -4.93
CA ALA A 633 -2.63 -9.47 -5.18
C ALA A 633 -1.59 -9.79 -6.28
N GLN A 634 -0.82 -8.78 -6.68
CA GLN A 634 0.35 -8.92 -7.56
C GLN A 634 1.50 -8.03 -7.09
N GLY A 635 2.75 -8.47 -7.28
CA GLY A 635 3.94 -7.79 -6.73
C GLY A 635 4.12 -6.32 -7.11
N ALA A 636 3.76 -5.94 -8.33
CA ALA A 636 3.93 -4.57 -8.82
C ALA A 636 2.95 -3.52 -8.26
N LYS A 637 1.87 -3.98 -7.62
CA LYS A 637 0.81 -3.14 -7.04
C LYS A 637 -0.10 -3.95 -6.11
N PRO A 638 0.44 -4.46 -5.01
CA PRO A 638 -0.38 -5.15 -4.02
C PRO A 638 -1.31 -4.16 -3.32
N GLY A 639 -2.46 -4.64 -2.86
CA GLY A 639 -3.54 -3.82 -2.30
C GLY A 639 -4.28 -2.94 -3.31
N GLU A 640 -4.08 -3.15 -4.62
CA GLU A 640 -4.71 -2.38 -5.69
C GLU A 640 -5.26 -3.26 -6.82
N GLY A 641 -6.18 -2.69 -7.62
CA GLY A 641 -6.80 -3.35 -8.76
C GLY A 641 -5.95 -3.37 -10.04
N GLY A 642 -6.29 -4.31 -10.93
CA GLY A 642 -5.84 -4.33 -12.31
C GLY A 642 -6.18 -3.03 -13.05
N GLN A 643 -5.32 -2.60 -13.97
CA GLN A 643 -5.51 -1.36 -14.73
C GLN A 643 -5.29 -1.63 -16.22
N LEU A 644 -6.24 -1.23 -17.05
CA LEU A 644 -6.13 -1.25 -18.50
C LEU A 644 -6.53 0.14 -19.06
N PRO A 645 -5.60 0.88 -19.67
CA PRO A 645 -5.91 2.17 -20.28
C PRO A 645 -7.00 2.07 -21.34
N GLY A 646 -7.90 3.06 -21.42
CA GLY A 646 -9.08 3.02 -22.29
C GLY A 646 -8.75 2.84 -23.77
N HIS A 647 -7.65 3.41 -24.26
CA HIS A 647 -7.21 3.26 -25.65
C HIS A 647 -6.78 1.82 -26.02
N LYS A 648 -6.50 0.95 -25.03
CA LYS A 648 -6.25 -0.49 -25.25
C LYS A 648 -7.54 -1.33 -25.22
N VAL A 649 -8.67 -0.74 -24.84
CA VAL A 649 -9.97 -1.41 -24.78
C VAL A 649 -10.65 -1.29 -26.15
N ASN A 650 -10.16 -2.04 -27.12
CA ASN A 650 -10.78 -2.18 -28.44
C ASN A 650 -12.02 -3.10 -28.40
N ASP A 651 -12.73 -3.27 -29.52
CA ASP A 651 -13.98 -4.04 -29.60
C ASP A 651 -13.84 -5.50 -29.16
N MET A 652 -12.71 -6.13 -29.48
CA MET A 652 -12.40 -7.50 -29.05
C MET A 652 -12.26 -7.56 -27.53
N ILE A 653 -11.45 -6.68 -26.94
CA ILE A 653 -11.27 -6.63 -25.48
C ILE A 653 -12.58 -6.27 -24.78
N ALA A 654 -13.35 -5.33 -25.33
CA ALA A 654 -14.63 -4.92 -24.78
C ALA A 654 -15.64 -6.09 -24.78
N THR A 655 -15.68 -6.87 -25.85
CA THR A 655 -16.54 -8.06 -25.97
C THR A 655 -16.14 -9.13 -24.96
N LEU A 656 -14.86 -9.46 -24.86
CA LEU A 656 -14.35 -10.48 -23.92
C LEU A 656 -14.61 -10.13 -22.46
N ARG A 657 -14.54 -8.83 -22.13
CA ARG A 657 -14.69 -8.32 -20.76
C ARG A 657 -16.11 -7.84 -20.44
N TYR A 658 -17.06 -7.97 -21.37
CA TYR A 658 -18.43 -7.49 -21.22
C TYR A 658 -18.51 -6.00 -20.83
N THR A 659 -17.70 -5.17 -21.49
CA THR A 659 -17.58 -3.73 -21.24
C THR A 659 -17.73 -2.92 -22.53
N ARG A 660 -17.52 -1.60 -22.45
CA ARG A 660 -17.62 -0.68 -23.59
C ARG A 660 -16.22 -0.36 -24.17
N PRO A 661 -16.08 -0.33 -25.51
CA PRO A 661 -14.84 0.12 -26.14
C PRO A 661 -14.43 1.52 -25.70
N GLY A 662 -13.12 1.77 -25.58
CA GLY A 662 -12.53 3.07 -25.24
C GLY A 662 -12.60 3.44 -23.75
N VAL A 663 -13.35 2.71 -22.92
CA VAL A 663 -13.50 3.01 -21.48
C VAL A 663 -12.35 2.41 -20.68
N PRO A 664 -11.61 3.19 -19.87
CA PRO A 664 -10.55 2.63 -19.02
C PRO A 664 -11.13 1.67 -17.98
N LEU A 665 -10.44 0.55 -17.78
CA LEU A 665 -10.84 -0.48 -16.82
C LEU A 665 -9.88 -0.45 -15.63
N ILE A 666 -10.34 0.12 -14.52
CA ILE A 666 -9.67 0.04 -13.22
C ILE A 666 -10.49 -0.94 -12.39
N SER A 667 -9.95 -2.11 -12.07
CA SER A 667 -10.66 -3.08 -11.23
C SER A 667 -10.77 -2.55 -9.80
N PRO A 668 -11.80 -2.93 -9.03
CA PRO A 668 -11.80 -2.68 -7.59
C PRO A 668 -10.53 -3.26 -6.95
N PRO A 669 -9.94 -2.61 -5.93
CA PRO A 669 -8.86 -3.23 -5.17
C PRO A 669 -9.25 -4.56 -4.50
N PRO A 670 -10.38 -4.66 -3.77
CA PRO A 670 -10.78 -5.91 -3.15
C PRO A 670 -11.56 -6.81 -4.11
N HIS A 671 -11.57 -8.10 -3.80
CA HIS A 671 -12.66 -8.97 -4.21
C HIS A 671 -13.87 -8.67 -3.31
N HIS A 672 -14.98 -8.19 -3.88
CA HIS A 672 -16.17 -7.85 -3.08
C HIS A 672 -16.90 -9.08 -2.48
N ASP A 673 -16.44 -10.28 -2.81
CA ASP A 673 -16.83 -11.56 -2.24
C ASP A 673 -15.72 -12.19 -1.37
N ILE A 674 -14.69 -11.42 -1.00
CA ILE A 674 -13.64 -11.83 -0.06
C ILE A 674 -13.31 -10.66 0.88
N TYR A 675 -13.97 -10.60 2.04
CA TYR A 675 -13.67 -9.62 3.09
C TYR A 675 -13.00 -10.23 4.33
N SER A 676 -12.80 -11.54 4.31
CA SER A 676 -12.21 -12.33 5.40
C SER A 676 -11.77 -13.70 4.87
N ILE A 677 -11.12 -14.49 5.73
CA ILE A 677 -10.65 -15.84 5.37
C ILE A 677 -11.80 -16.82 5.08
N GLU A 678 -12.91 -16.69 5.79
CA GLU A 678 -14.12 -17.49 5.57
C GLU A 678 -14.77 -17.19 4.22
N ASP A 679 -14.73 -15.93 3.78
CA ASP A 679 -15.25 -15.54 2.46
C ASP A 679 -14.35 -16.11 1.33
N LEU A 680 -13.02 -16.13 1.54
CA LEU A 680 -12.11 -16.82 0.61
C LEU A 680 -12.43 -18.32 0.54
N ALA A 681 -12.69 -18.96 1.69
CA ALA A 681 -13.05 -20.37 1.74
C ALA A 681 -14.35 -20.64 0.96
N GLN A 682 -15.34 -19.74 1.04
CA GLN A 682 -16.56 -19.82 0.24
C GLN A 682 -16.26 -19.72 -1.26
N LEU A 683 -15.41 -18.78 -1.69
CA LEU A 683 -15.05 -18.70 -3.11
C LEU A 683 -14.31 -19.94 -3.60
N ILE A 684 -13.39 -20.50 -2.79
CA ILE A 684 -12.71 -21.76 -3.12
C ILE A 684 -13.74 -22.90 -3.27
N PHE A 685 -14.72 -22.96 -2.36
CA PHE A 685 -15.82 -23.92 -2.45
C PHE A 685 -16.59 -23.76 -3.76
N ASP A 686 -17.02 -22.54 -4.10
CA ASP A 686 -17.80 -22.25 -5.31
C ASP A 686 -17.05 -22.64 -6.59
N LEU A 687 -15.75 -22.35 -6.66
CA LEU A 687 -14.91 -22.71 -7.81
C LEU A 687 -14.79 -24.23 -7.97
N LYS A 688 -14.63 -24.97 -6.87
CA LYS A 688 -14.60 -26.45 -6.87
C LYS A 688 -15.96 -27.06 -7.19
N GLN A 689 -17.08 -26.38 -6.87
CA GLN A 689 -18.41 -26.83 -7.29
C GLN A 689 -18.62 -26.67 -8.81
N VAL A 690 -18.13 -25.59 -9.41
CA VAL A 690 -18.25 -25.36 -10.86
C VAL A 690 -17.32 -26.27 -11.67
N ASN A 691 -16.10 -26.50 -11.19
CA ASN A 691 -15.13 -27.38 -11.84
C ASN A 691 -14.44 -28.29 -10.80
N PRO A 692 -14.98 -29.50 -10.56
CA PRO A 692 -14.45 -30.44 -9.56
C PRO A 692 -13.06 -31.00 -9.89
N ASP A 693 -12.66 -30.97 -11.16
CA ASP A 693 -11.37 -31.51 -11.64
C ASP A 693 -10.24 -30.48 -11.55
N ALA A 694 -10.56 -29.18 -11.41
CA ALA A 694 -9.57 -28.11 -11.35
C ALA A 694 -8.98 -27.94 -9.96
N LEU A 695 -7.69 -27.66 -9.91
CA LEU A 695 -7.00 -27.20 -8.70
C LEU A 695 -7.29 -25.72 -8.46
N VAL A 696 -7.39 -25.30 -7.21
CA VAL A 696 -7.55 -23.89 -6.85
C VAL A 696 -6.22 -23.33 -6.33
N SER A 697 -5.73 -22.28 -7.00
CA SER A 697 -4.53 -21.54 -6.61
C SER A 697 -4.92 -20.20 -6.00
N VAL A 698 -4.25 -19.79 -4.93
CA VAL A 698 -4.38 -18.43 -4.37
C VAL A 698 -3.05 -17.71 -4.56
N LYS A 699 -3.08 -16.60 -5.30
CA LYS A 699 -1.90 -15.76 -5.56
C LYS A 699 -1.82 -14.63 -4.55
N LEU A 700 -0.81 -14.71 -3.69
CA LEU A 700 -0.44 -13.77 -2.64
C LEU A 700 0.83 -13.02 -3.04
N VAL A 701 1.14 -11.95 -2.32
CA VAL A 701 2.39 -11.20 -2.49
C VAL A 701 3.19 -11.28 -1.19
N ALA A 702 4.51 -11.41 -1.32
CA ALA A 702 5.41 -11.46 -0.19
C ALA A 702 5.33 -10.14 0.61
N GLU A 703 5.10 -10.28 1.91
CA GLU A 703 5.19 -9.24 2.95
C GLU A 703 5.32 -9.94 4.31
N PRO A 704 5.62 -9.24 5.41
CA PRO A 704 5.60 -9.84 6.75
C PRO A 704 4.21 -10.37 7.11
N GLY A 705 4.12 -11.61 7.61
CA GLY A 705 2.86 -12.23 8.00
C GLY A 705 2.18 -13.05 6.89
N VAL A 706 2.72 -13.05 5.67
CA VAL A 706 2.22 -13.86 4.55
C VAL A 706 2.19 -15.36 4.90
N GLY A 707 3.09 -15.85 5.75
CA GLY A 707 3.07 -17.24 6.19
C GLY A 707 1.83 -17.60 7.02
N THR A 708 1.37 -16.67 7.87
CA THR A 708 0.13 -16.82 8.64
C THR A 708 -1.08 -16.85 7.72
N ILE A 709 -1.11 -15.96 6.73
CA ILE A 709 -2.16 -15.93 5.71
C ILE A 709 -2.16 -17.25 4.91
N ALA A 710 -0.99 -17.73 4.50
CA ALA A 710 -0.85 -18.99 3.78
C ALA A 710 -1.39 -20.20 4.57
N ALA A 711 -1.20 -20.21 5.90
CA ALA A 711 -1.81 -21.22 6.76
C ALA A 711 -3.35 -21.14 6.76
N GLY A 712 -3.92 -19.94 6.79
CA GLY A 712 -5.36 -19.73 6.60
C GLY A 712 -5.85 -20.23 5.24
N VAL A 713 -5.15 -19.86 4.17
CA VAL A 713 -5.45 -20.28 2.78
C VAL A 713 -5.42 -21.80 2.63
N ALA A 714 -4.45 -22.48 3.25
CA ALA A 714 -4.40 -23.94 3.27
C ALA A 714 -5.58 -24.57 4.03
N LYS A 715 -6.00 -23.96 5.15
CA LYS A 715 -7.21 -24.39 5.90
C LYS A 715 -8.51 -24.12 5.12
N ALA A 716 -8.50 -23.15 4.22
CA ALA A 716 -9.58 -22.83 3.28
C ALA A 716 -9.63 -23.77 2.05
N TYR A 717 -8.84 -24.86 2.05
CA TYR A 717 -8.84 -25.90 1.01
C TYR A 717 -8.31 -25.46 -0.36
N ALA A 718 -7.45 -24.45 -0.42
CA ALA A 718 -6.65 -24.19 -1.62
C ALA A 718 -5.69 -25.36 -1.89
N ASP A 719 -5.40 -25.62 -3.16
CA ASP A 719 -4.48 -26.69 -3.58
C ASP A 719 -3.07 -26.13 -3.88
N LEU A 720 -2.99 -24.87 -4.35
CA LEU A 720 -1.74 -24.18 -4.61
C LEU A 720 -1.73 -22.79 -3.94
N ILE A 721 -0.55 -22.35 -3.50
CA ILE A 721 -0.30 -20.99 -3.02
C ILE A 721 0.86 -20.41 -3.83
N THR A 722 0.64 -19.29 -4.51
CA THR A 722 1.69 -18.55 -5.22
C THR A 722 2.15 -17.38 -4.36
N ILE A 723 3.44 -17.32 -4.07
CA ILE A 723 4.09 -16.19 -3.40
C ILE A 723 4.83 -15.36 -4.45
N SER A 724 4.29 -14.18 -4.75
CA SER A 724 4.88 -13.24 -5.69
C SER A 724 5.82 -12.24 -5.02
N GLY A 725 7.00 -12.03 -5.59
CA GLY A 725 7.93 -10.98 -5.18
C GLY A 725 7.54 -9.58 -5.68
N TYR A 726 8.05 -8.54 -5.01
CA TYR A 726 7.88 -7.13 -5.40
C TYR A 726 8.33 -6.82 -6.84
N ASP A 727 9.32 -7.56 -7.34
CA ASP A 727 9.94 -7.42 -8.67
C ASP A 727 9.10 -8.04 -9.81
N GLY A 728 7.86 -8.43 -9.53
CA GLY A 728 6.89 -8.86 -10.55
C GLY A 728 6.53 -7.75 -11.53
N GLY A 729 6.36 -8.10 -12.81
CA GLY A 729 6.00 -7.14 -13.87
C GLY A 729 4.53 -6.70 -13.86
N THR A 730 4.24 -5.56 -14.50
CA THR A 730 2.87 -5.08 -14.77
C THR A 730 2.83 -4.27 -16.07
N ALA A 731 1.69 -4.22 -16.75
CA ALA A 731 1.55 -3.37 -17.94
C ALA A 731 1.17 -1.92 -17.61
N ALA A 732 0.54 -1.69 -16.46
CA ALA A 732 0.14 -0.37 -15.98
C ALA A 732 0.01 -0.38 -14.45
N SER A 733 0.75 0.49 -13.78
CA SER A 733 0.70 0.67 -12.33
C SER A 733 1.23 2.05 -11.94
N PRO A 734 0.71 2.69 -10.87
CA PRO A 734 1.38 3.84 -10.28
C PRO A 734 2.84 3.52 -9.95
N ILE A 735 3.76 4.40 -10.32
CA ILE A 735 5.21 4.17 -10.14
C ILE A 735 5.56 3.92 -8.67
N ALA A 736 4.95 4.68 -7.75
CA ALA A 736 5.14 4.51 -6.31
C ALA A 736 4.79 3.09 -5.84
N SER A 737 3.78 2.44 -6.42
CA SER A 737 3.40 1.08 -6.03
C SER A 737 4.39 0.04 -6.54
N VAL A 738 4.92 0.22 -7.75
CA VAL A 738 5.98 -0.63 -8.30
C VAL A 738 7.24 -0.53 -7.42
N LYS A 739 7.62 0.70 -7.05
CA LYS A 739 8.86 0.96 -6.33
C LYS A 739 8.80 0.70 -4.83
N TYR A 740 7.64 0.81 -4.17
CA TYR A 740 7.60 0.83 -2.71
C TYR A 740 6.65 -0.19 -2.07
N ALA A 741 5.95 -1.03 -2.82
CA ALA A 741 5.02 -2.02 -2.24
C ALA A 741 5.47 -3.46 -2.52
N GLY A 742 5.14 -4.39 -1.61
CA GLY A 742 5.61 -5.77 -1.67
C GLY A 742 7.06 -5.96 -1.21
N SER A 743 7.40 -7.18 -0.85
CA SER A 743 8.71 -7.57 -0.33
C SER A 743 9.40 -8.61 -1.23
N PRO A 744 10.70 -8.89 -1.03
CA PRO A 744 11.39 -9.99 -1.71
C PRO A 744 10.67 -11.32 -1.52
N TRP A 745 10.53 -12.09 -2.61
CA TRP A 745 9.92 -13.41 -2.50
C TRP A 745 10.77 -14.35 -1.66
N GLU A 746 12.09 -14.15 -1.55
CA GLU A 746 12.97 -14.95 -0.70
C GLU A 746 12.51 -14.94 0.77
N LEU A 747 12.04 -13.78 1.25
CA LEU A 747 11.51 -13.62 2.61
C LEU A 747 10.10 -14.22 2.74
N GLY A 748 9.19 -13.88 1.83
CA GLY A 748 7.82 -14.38 1.89
C GLY A 748 7.69 -15.89 1.67
N LEU A 749 8.51 -16.46 0.78
CA LEU A 749 8.52 -17.88 0.45
C LEU A 749 9.05 -18.71 1.63
N SER A 750 10.17 -18.28 2.22
CA SER A 750 10.75 -18.97 3.37
C SER A 750 9.83 -18.91 4.59
N GLU A 751 9.22 -17.74 4.86
CA GLU A 751 8.21 -17.60 5.92
C GLU A 751 7.01 -18.53 5.67
N THR A 752 6.47 -18.54 4.45
CA THR A 752 5.36 -19.42 4.05
C THR A 752 5.71 -20.89 4.25
N HIS A 753 6.87 -21.33 3.80
CA HIS A 753 7.33 -22.70 3.98
C HIS A 753 7.41 -23.06 5.47
N GLN A 754 8.06 -22.21 6.28
CA GLN A 754 8.24 -22.44 7.71
C GLN A 754 6.91 -22.50 8.47
N VAL A 755 6.02 -21.52 8.26
CA VAL A 755 4.74 -21.46 8.98
C VAL A 755 3.83 -22.63 8.60
N LEU A 756 3.78 -23.00 7.32
CA LEU A 756 3.01 -24.18 6.88
C LEU A 756 3.55 -25.48 7.49
N ARG A 757 4.89 -25.60 7.66
CA ARG A 757 5.52 -26.74 8.34
C ARG A 757 5.19 -26.76 9.82
N MET A 758 5.28 -25.61 10.50
CA MET A 758 4.98 -25.48 11.93
C MET A 758 3.52 -25.83 12.27
N ASN A 759 2.60 -25.72 11.29
CA ASN A 759 1.18 -26.01 11.46
C ASN A 759 0.74 -27.36 10.85
N ASP A 760 1.67 -28.20 10.38
CA ASP A 760 1.37 -29.47 9.69
C ASP A 760 0.45 -29.31 8.46
N LEU A 761 0.56 -28.17 7.77
CA LEU A 761 -0.21 -27.83 6.57
C LEU A 761 0.62 -27.95 5.29
N ARG A 762 1.96 -27.99 5.38
CA ARG A 762 2.83 -27.95 4.19
C ARG A 762 2.60 -29.08 3.20
N GLY A 763 2.20 -30.27 3.68
CA GLY A 763 1.88 -31.41 2.83
C GLY A 763 0.50 -31.36 2.15
N LYS A 764 -0.32 -30.35 2.46
CA LYS A 764 -1.68 -30.18 1.90
C LYS A 764 -1.73 -29.25 0.70
N VAL A 765 -0.68 -28.44 0.49
CA VAL A 765 -0.65 -27.40 -0.54
C VAL A 765 0.68 -27.42 -1.27
N ARG A 766 0.65 -27.12 -2.57
CA ARG A 766 1.86 -26.84 -3.35
C ARG A 766 2.20 -25.36 -3.28
N VAL A 767 3.47 -25.02 -3.08
CA VAL A 767 3.92 -23.62 -3.04
C VAL A 767 4.62 -23.24 -4.33
N GLN A 768 4.21 -22.16 -4.97
CA GLN A 768 4.81 -21.58 -6.17
C GLN A 768 5.52 -20.27 -5.84
N ALA A 769 6.65 -20.00 -6.50
CA ALA A 769 7.31 -18.69 -6.47
C ALA A 769 7.26 -18.01 -7.85
N ASP A 770 7.00 -16.71 -7.87
CA ASP A 770 7.25 -15.86 -9.04
C ASP A 770 7.80 -14.48 -8.60
N GLY A 771 8.31 -13.70 -9.55
CA GLY A 771 8.99 -12.43 -9.28
C GLY A 771 10.45 -12.48 -9.72
N GLY A 772 10.74 -11.78 -10.82
CA GLY A 772 12.11 -11.60 -11.33
C GLY A 772 12.98 -12.84 -11.58
N LEU A 773 12.42 -14.05 -11.66
CA LEU A 773 13.13 -15.29 -12.02
C LEU A 773 13.60 -15.22 -13.49
N LYS A 774 14.89 -15.48 -13.73
CA LYS A 774 15.55 -15.34 -15.05
C LYS A 774 16.39 -16.56 -15.43
N THR A 775 17.07 -17.19 -14.47
CA THR A 775 18.02 -18.28 -14.75
C THR A 775 17.65 -19.57 -14.03
N GLY A 776 18.28 -20.68 -14.42
CA GLY A 776 18.15 -21.94 -13.68
C GLY A 776 18.63 -21.83 -12.22
N LEU A 777 19.60 -20.95 -11.93
CA LEU A 777 20.06 -20.72 -10.56
C LEU A 777 18.97 -20.06 -9.69
N ASP A 778 18.18 -19.15 -10.24
CA ASP A 778 17.02 -18.58 -9.54
C ASP A 778 16.02 -19.68 -9.15
N VAL A 779 15.74 -20.61 -10.07
CA VAL A 779 14.83 -21.75 -9.85
C VAL A 779 15.35 -22.65 -8.73
N ILE A 780 16.63 -23.01 -8.76
CA ILE A 780 17.25 -23.84 -7.71
C ILE A 780 17.19 -23.16 -6.35
N LYS A 781 17.51 -21.86 -6.27
CA LYS A 781 17.43 -21.09 -5.02
C LYS A 781 16.00 -21.03 -4.49
N ALA A 782 15.00 -20.81 -5.35
CA ALA A 782 13.59 -20.84 -4.97
C ALA A 782 13.15 -22.25 -4.49
N ALA A 783 13.62 -23.32 -5.14
CA ALA A 783 13.34 -24.69 -4.72
C ALA A 783 13.88 -24.99 -3.32
N ILE A 784 15.13 -24.59 -3.03
CA ILE A 784 15.77 -24.74 -1.72
C ILE A 784 14.99 -24.00 -0.62
N LEU A 785 14.46 -22.81 -0.95
CA LEU A 785 13.64 -22.01 -0.04
C LEU A 785 12.20 -22.55 0.12
N GLY A 786 11.82 -23.58 -0.64
CA GLY A 786 10.61 -24.36 -0.41
C GLY A 786 9.54 -24.27 -1.51
N ALA A 787 9.85 -23.68 -2.67
CA ALA A 787 8.95 -23.70 -3.83
C ALA A 787 8.99 -25.05 -4.57
N GLU A 788 7.87 -25.42 -5.19
CA GLU A 788 7.70 -26.65 -5.98
C GLU A 788 7.34 -26.36 -7.44
N SER A 789 6.84 -25.16 -7.74
CA SER A 789 6.62 -24.66 -9.09
C SER A 789 7.06 -23.19 -9.21
N PHE A 790 7.27 -22.73 -10.45
CA PHE A 790 7.95 -21.48 -10.74
C PHE A 790 7.23 -20.71 -11.85
N GLY A 791 6.87 -19.46 -11.57
CA GLY A 791 6.18 -18.58 -12.51
C GLY A 791 7.13 -17.62 -13.21
N PHE A 792 7.03 -17.54 -14.55
CA PHE A 792 7.85 -16.64 -15.37
C PHE A 792 6.97 -15.65 -16.15
N GLY A 793 7.14 -14.35 -15.90
CA GLY A 793 6.39 -13.29 -16.58
C GLY A 793 7.24 -12.54 -17.60
N THR A 794 8.11 -11.67 -17.11
CA THR A 794 8.90 -10.75 -17.93
C THR A 794 9.83 -11.46 -18.90
N MET A 795 10.56 -12.50 -18.48
CA MET A 795 11.54 -13.15 -19.35
C MET A 795 10.90 -13.82 -20.59
N PRO A 796 9.83 -14.63 -20.46
CA PRO A 796 9.07 -15.11 -21.62
C PRO A 796 8.57 -13.99 -22.53
N MET A 797 8.12 -12.87 -21.98
CA MET A 797 7.68 -11.72 -22.77
C MET A 797 8.83 -11.04 -23.52
N VAL A 798 10.02 -10.97 -22.91
CA VAL A 798 11.21 -10.39 -23.55
C VAL A 798 11.65 -11.22 -24.74
N VAL A 799 11.52 -12.54 -24.71
CA VAL A 799 12.02 -13.44 -25.78
C VAL A 799 11.02 -13.70 -26.91
N LEU A 800 9.76 -13.30 -26.74
CA LEU A 800 8.75 -13.26 -27.80
C LEU A 800 8.97 -12.07 -28.73
#